data_AF-A0A6C2UK93-F1
#
_entry.id   AF-A0A6C2UK93-F1
#
_cell.length_a   1.000
_cell.length_b   1.000
_cell.length_c   1.000
_cell.angle_alpha   90.00
_cell.angle_beta   90.00
_cell.angle_gamma   90.00
#
_symmetry.space_group_name_H-M   'P 1'
#
loop_
_entity.id
_entity.type
_entity.pdbx_description
1 polymer ?
#
loop_
_entity_poly.entity_id
_entity_poly.type
_entity_poly.pdbx_seq_one_letter_code
_entity_poly.pdbx_strand_id
1 'polypeptide(L)'
;MKKLKIATSMIAAMFFAAAAVQADVFTISTNAPTVNVVESFNTLDYTNTTATLAGMGPNRIELSGTQNRYAGQSVTIAPTNNVQADSITFRSYSTINFNDGGTNTFELYIVANNVTAGSYTYDFSTNSIVKGDYMTFDLGGVALNAGVEYEFQMYYSEFDDDNKLGFERDQGGDSYAGGALFSGSDTNAAIVMPKDNVSLSGTSDMTFFLQGTATPYTPPVTQIEVSATAPTADVLESYDATANLSSMSPRRKVTQTVPNRTLGQTFTVTNEIFSIDALTLFGKNAINFSGDGGTHTFLIAFMKETSNDSATDKYIETFAYDMSGQNVAADERYITFNLDSPMSNLVAGTYSFELWWGEENDLNDKAFERSKDVDHYAGGGQISKSPATVFPNANMSPNGTADMTFYIHGSDEASMPVVHTASTNKPNTDILESFEVSSDLAGWGPTRLEEPTLTNANNRVIGQTFTLDHAGEVTLTAITVRQHPEWNGDFRDANTHTFLVAVSADTDGNGKGDAPLGTFEYDFTSEYFNQGEYFTFHLGEGISGVTGGTYQIEYYWGEVDPDRNNFGLERSKANNNYVDGAEYSAQAYNGAVNGFPSLEIGNLNAASDLTFFIQGIVEVSADPYADWAGGYPGFTDTDQESDPEGDGLNNLMEYALNGDPMINDAGSVKPGTSTDGSWFIHVHTERVGDSSLSYAVELDQNANLSSASWATNGIDPVAESAVSGDYKSVTNRTDATGAKEFVRLKVEKN
;
A
#
# COMPACT_ATOMS: atom_id res chain seq x y z
N MET A 1 3.74 33.88 -17.36
CA MET A 1 2.46 33.15 -17.45
C MET A 1 2.64 31.91 -18.31
N LYS A 2 2.78 30.73 -17.68
CA LYS A 2 2.11 29.46 -18.03
C LYS A 2 2.57 28.41 -17.02
N LYS A 3 1.69 27.45 -16.75
CA LYS A 3 1.44 26.79 -15.47
C LYS A 3 2.53 25.78 -15.07
N LEU A 4 2.85 25.77 -13.77
CA LEU A 4 3.61 24.76 -13.05
C LEU A 4 2.66 23.60 -12.70
N LYS A 5 2.96 22.38 -13.16
CA LYS A 5 2.34 21.12 -12.68
C LYS A 5 3.40 20.43 -11.82
N ILE A 6 3.16 20.33 -10.53
CA ILE A 6 3.90 19.46 -9.61
C ILE A 6 3.07 18.19 -9.50
N ALA A 7 3.67 17.04 -9.84
CA ALA A 7 3.07 15.74 -9.63
C ALA A 7 3.22 15.37 -8.14
N THR A 8 2.11 15.00 -7.51
CA THR A 8 2.03 14.50 -6.14
C THR A 8 1.78 13.00 -6.23
N SER A 9 2.71 12.21 -5.72
CA SER A 9 2.62 10.76 -5.62
C SER A 9 1.49 10.36 -4.66
N MET A 10 0.68 9.38 -5.07
CA MET A 10 -0.46 8.84 -4.33
C MET A 10 0.02 8.08 -3.09
N ILE A 11 -0.06 8.73 -1.93
CA ILE A 11 -0.21 8.07 -0.64
C ILE A 11 -1.71 7.78 -0.50
N ALA A 12 -2.12 6.52 -0.46
CA ALA A 12 -3.48 6.13 -0.08
C ALA A 12 -3.68 6.26 1.45
N ALA A 13 -3.38 7.44 1.98
CA ALA A 13 -4.04 7.89 3.18
C ALA A 13 -5.46 8.22 2.72
N MET A 14 -6.47 7.61 3.35
CA MET A 14 -7.80 8.22 3.41
C MET A 14 -7.64 9.56 4.15
N PHE A 15 -7.08 10.56 3.46
CA PHE A 15 -7.28 11.94 3.82
C PHE A 15 -8.77 12.19 3.61
N PHE A 16 -9.51 12.24 4.71
CA PHE A 16 -10.69 13.10 4.74
C PHE A 16 -10.19 14.48 4.34
N ALA A 17 -10.37 14.84 3.07
CA ALA A 17 -10.21 16.21 2.64
C ALA A 17 -11.17 17.02 3.51
N ALA A 18 -10.64 17.81 4.45
CA ALA A 18 -11.42 18.76 5.21
C ALA A 18 -12.09 19.67 4.17
N ALA A 19 -13.36 19.37 3.87
CA ALA A 19 -14.16 20.18 2.98
C ALA A 19 -14.15 21.62 3.51
N ALA A 20 -14.02 22.59 2.60
CA ALA A 20 -14.02 23.99 2.97
C ALA A 20 -15.25 24.30 3.85
N VAL A 21 -15.00 24.86 5.03
CA VAL A 21 -15.99 25.23 6.06
C VAL A 21 -17.09 26.07 5.44
N GLN A 22 -18.23 25.44 5.13
CA GLN A 22 -19.49 26.15 5.00
C GLN A 22 -19.90 26.55 6.43
N ALA A 23 -20.40 27.77 6.62
CA ALA A 23 -21.02 28.09 7.92
C ALA A 23 -22.24 27.17 8.06
N ASP A 24 -22.14 26.20 8.96
CA ASP A 24 -23.14 25.15 9.06
C ASP A 24 -24.38 25.66 9.79
N VAL A 25 -25.52 25.09 9.44
CA VAL A 25 -26.82 25.49 9.99
C VAL A 25 -27.02 24.80 11.33
N PHE A 26 -27.42 25.54 12.36
CA PHE A 26 -27.96 24.95 13.57
C PHE A 26 -29.42 25.38 13.78
N THR A 27 -30.18 24.57 14.52
CA THR A 27 -31.58 24.86 14.84
C THR A 27 -31.82 24.80 16.34
N ILE A 28 -32.82 25.56 16.82
CA ILE A 28 -33.23 25.59 18.22
C ILE A 28 -34.68 25.08 18.31
N SER A 29 -34.92 24.13 19.20
CA SER A 29 -36.22 23.51 19.44
C SER A 29 -36.54 23.45 20.94
N THR A 30 -37.82 23.49 21.31
CA THR A 30 -38.27 23.24 22.68
C THR A 30 -38.48 21.76 22.99
N ASN A 31 -38.45 20.91 21.96
CA ASN A 31 -38.63 19.46 22.07
C ASN A 31 -37.33 18.73 21.74
N ALA A 32 -37.07 17.63 22.46
CA ALA A 32 -35.99 16.71 22.13
C ALA A 32 -36.19 16.10 20.74
N PRO A 33 -35.10 15.76 20.02
CA PRO A 33 -35.24 14.99 18.81
C PRO A 33 -35.83 13.60 19.11
N THR A 34 -36.66 13.11 18.21
CA THR A 34 -37.42 11.85 18.40
C THR A 34 -36.81 10.65 17.66
N VAL A 35 -35.83 10.89 16.79
CA VAL A 35 -35.13 9.85 16.01
C VAL A 35 -33.64 10.07 16.20
N ASN A 36 -33.02 9.16 16.96
CA ASN A 36 -31.63 9.24 17.38
C ASN A 36 -30.96 7.89 17.17
N VAL A 37 -29.71 7.92 16.73
CA VAL A 37 -28.85 6.72 16.61
C VAL A 37 -28.11 6.48 17.92
N VAL A 38 -27.82 7.56 18.65
CA VAL A 38 -27.16 7.57 19.96
C VAL A 38 -27.87 8.56 20.88
N GLU A 39 -28.15 8.16 22.11
CA GLU A 39 -28.64 9.04 23.18
C GLU A 39 -27.76 8.86 24.42
N SER A 40 -27.36 9.95 25.06
CA SER A 40 -26.34 9.90 26.12
C SER A 40 -26.88 9.66 27.55
N PHE A 41 -28.06 9.06 27.69
CA PHE A 41 -28.72 8.93 29.00
C PHE A 41 -28.87 7.50 29.49
N ASN A 42 -28.73 7.33 30.81
CA ASN A 42 -28.94 6.04 31.48
C ASN A 42 -30.25 5.98 32.30
N THR A 43 -31.07 7.05 32.40
CA THR A 43 -32.11 7.13 33.46
C THR A 43 -33.48 7.76 33.14
N LEU A 44 -33.80 8.20 31.92
CA LEU A 44 -35.14 8.75 31.63
C LEU A 44 -35.93 7.88 30.64
N ASP A 45 -37.16 7.59 31.05
CA ASP A 45 -38.20 6.68 30.54
C ASP A 45 -38.63 6.95 29.07
N TYR A 46 -37.68 6.99 28.13
CA TYR A 46 -37.92 7.09 26.69
C TYR A 46 -37.56 5.76 26.04
N THR A 47 -38.58 5.03 25.58
CA THR A 47 -38.48 3.66 25.05
C THR A 47 -37.92 3.57 23.62
N ASN A 48 -37.13 4.55 23.16
CA ASN A 48 -36.72 4.67 21.76
C ASN A 48 -35.21 4.47 21.54
N THR A 49 -34.65 3.41 22.13
CA THR A 49 -33.23 3.07 21.98
C THR A 49 -33.05 1.97 20.92
N THR A 50 -32.81 2.34 19.67
CA THR A 50 -31.98 1.51 18.77
C THR A 50 -30.55 1.62 19.27
N ALA A 51 -30.14 0.72 20.17
CA ALA A 51 -28.88 0.80 20.89
C ALA A 51 -27.67 0.55 19.95
N THR A 52 -27.13 1.64 19.40
CA THR A 52 -25.91 1.66 18.57
C THR A 52 -24.67 2.09 19.37
N LEU A 53 -24.76 2.07 20.69
CA LEU A 53 -23.69 2.41 21.62
C LEU A 53 -23.03 1.14 22.14
N ALA A 54 -21.71 1.01 21.97
CA ALA A 54 -20.94 0.04 22.75
C ALA A 54 -20.88 0.52 24.21
N GLY A 55 -20.56 1.80 24.43
CA GLY A 55 -20.58 2.42 25.75
C GLY A 55 -20.38 3.94 25.66
N MET A 56 -20.66 4.62 26.77
CA MET A 56 -20.25 6.00 27.00
C MET A 56 -19.06 5.97 27.96
N GLY A 57 -17.96 6.61 27.59
CA GLY A 57 -16.84 6.78 28.51
C GLY A 57 -17.28 7.64 29.71
N PRO A 58 -16.96 7.28 30.96
CA PRO A 58 -17.47 7.97 32.16
C PRO A 58 -16.93 9.40 32.38
N ASN A 59 -16.14 9.95 31.44
CA ASN A 59 -15.12 10.92 31.80
C ASN A 59 -15.21 12.23 31.03
N ARG A 60 -15.53 13.29 31.78
CA ARG A 60 -15.43 14.68 31.38
C ARG A 60 -13.97 15.14 31.32
N ILE A 61 -13.70 16.15 30.50
CA ILE A 61 -12.49 16.98 30.59
C ILE A 61 -12.84 18.30 31.28
N GLU A 62 -12.18 18.59 32.41
CA GLU A 62 -12.02 19.95 32.92
C GLU A 62 -10.54 20.32 32.84
N LEU A 63 -10.19 21.32 32.03
CA LEU A 63 -8.87 21.92 32.15
C LEU A 63 -8.87 22.79 33.41
N SER A 64 -8.13 22.38 34.43
CA SER A 64 -7.92 23.17 35.65
C SER A 64 -7.18 24.48 35.31
N GLY A 65 -7.93 25.55 35.13
CA GLY A 65 -7.49 26.92 34.90
C GLY A 65 -8.71 27.83 34.94
N THR A 66 -8.56 29.11 35.28
CA THR A 66 -9.66 30.04 35.57
C THR A 66 -10.64 30.34 34.41
N GLN A 67 -10.54 29.63 33.28
CA GLN A 67 -11.26 29.92 32.05
C GLN A 67 -11.66 28.61 31.34
N ASN A 68 -12.88 28.13 31.60
CA ASN A 68 -13.44 26.91 31.03
C ASN A 68 -13.87 27.14 29.57
N ARG A 69 -12.97 26.89 28.62
CA ARG A 69 -13.21 27.12 27.18
C ARG A 69 -13.57 25.87 26.37
N TYR A 70 -13.54 24.68 26.98
CA TYR A 70 -13.78 23.42 26.26
C TYR A 70 -14.60 22.45 27.08
N ALA A 71 -15.39 21.64 26.39
CA ALA A 71 -15.93 20.41 26.93
C ALA A 71 -15.80 19.32 25.86
N GLY A 72 -15.57 18.09 26.33
CA GLY A 72 -15.46 16.90 25.51
C GLY A 72 -16.39 15.82 26.02
N GLN A 73 -16.88 14.97 25.12
CA GLN A 73 -17.53 13.70 25.47
C GLN A 73 -17.05 12.62 24.51
N SER A 74 -16.58 11.50 25.06
CA SER A 74 -16.25 10.32 24.26
C SER A 74 -17.49 9.45 24.03
N VAL A 75 -17.64 8.97 22.81
CA VAL A 75 -18.64 7.98 22.39
C VAL A 75 -17.93 6.82 21.68
N THR A 76 -18.33 5.58 21.95
CA THR A 76 -17.89 4.43 21.14
C THR A 76 -19.06 3.91 20.31
N ILE A 77 -18.91 3.94 18.99
CA ILE A 77 -19.91 3.38 18.07
C ILE A 77 -19.88 1.87 18.19
N ALA A 78 -21.06 1.23 18.28
CA ALA A 78 -21.15 -0.22 18.35
C ALA A 78 -20.40 -0.88 17.17
N PRO A 79 -19.70 -2.01 17.40
CA PRO A 79 -18.91 -2.68 16.36
C PRO A 79 -19.76 -3.29 15.24
N THR A 80 -21.08 -3.25 15.36
CA THR A 80 -22.03 -3.84 14.41
C THR A 80 -22.64 -2.85 13.43
N ASN A 81 -22.41 -1.53 13.59
CA ASN A 81 -23.03 -0.52 12.75
C ASN A 81 -22.08 0.63 12.44
N ASN A 82 -22.02 1.04 11.17
CA ASN A 82 -21.52 2.35 10.81
C ASN A 82 -22.63 3.37 11.03
N VAL A 83 -22.27 4.57 11.45
CA VAL A 83 -23.22 5.66 11.68
C VAL A 83 -22.86 6.80 10.75
N GLN A 84 -23.78 7.16 9.85
CA GLN A 84 -23.72 8.44 9.16
C GLN A 84 -24.44 9.46 10.06
N ALA A 85 -23.67 10.24 10.81
CA ALA A 85 -24.20 11.21 11.76
C ALA A 85 -24.57 12.50 11.01
N ASP A 86 -25.88 12.77 10.95
CA ASP A 86 -26.43 13.93 10.27
C ASP A 86 -26.41 15.15 11.18
N SER A 87 -26.66 14.98 12.48
CA SER A 87 -26.64 16.08 13.43
C SER A 87 -26.34 15.62 14.86
N ILE A 88 -25.85 16.54 15.68
CA ILE A 88 -25.76 16.36 17.13
C ILE A 88 -26.59 17.41 17.84
N THR A 89 -27.35 17.00 18.86
CA THR A 89 -28.23 17.88 19.62
C THR A 89 -27.82 17.93 21.08
N PHE A 90 -27.62 19.14 21.61
CA PHE A 90 -27.35 19.36 23.03
C PHE A 90 -28.51 20.12 23.68
N ARG A 91 -28.80 19.82 24.95
CA ARG A 91 -29.81 20.57 25.71
C ARG A 91 -29.17 21.74 26.45
N SER A 92 -29.70 22.94 26.26
CA SER A 92 -29.23 24.17 26.90
C SER A 92 -29.49 24.16 28.40
N TYR A 93 -28.49 24.53 29.19
CA TYR A 93 -28.63 24.82 30.61
C TYR A 93 -28.76 26.32 30.91
N SER A 94 -28.34 27.19 30.00
CA SER A 94 -28.38 28.65 30.19
C SER A 94 -29.42 29.34 29.31
N THR A 95 -29.84 30.54 29.73
CA THR A 95 -30.63 31.47 28.91
C THR A 95 -29.70 32.58 28.45
N ILE A 96 -29.55 32.75 27.15
CA ILE A 96 -28.60 33.69 26.55
C ILE A 96 -29.27 34.40 25.38
N ASN A 97 -28.86 35.64 25.16
CA ASN A 97 -29.31 36.44 24.03
C ASN A 97 -28.09 37.08 23.36
N PHE A 98 -27.67 36.54 22.22
CA PHE A 98 -26.47 36.99 21.49
C PHE A 98 -26.68 38.26 20.66
N ASN A 99 -27.80 38.97 20.85
CA ASN A 99 -28.16 40.18 20.09
C ASN A 99 -27.41 41.46 20.53
N ASP A 100 -26.30 41.34 21.24
CA ASP A 100 -25.49 42.48 21.72
C ASP A 100 -24.51 43.03 20.66
N GLY A 101 -24.40 42.38 19.51
CA GLY A 101 -23.61 42.84 18.36
C GLY A 101 -22.19 42.31 18.30
N GLY A 102 -21.82 41.34 19.15
CA GLY A 102 -20.57 40.57 19.04
C GLY A 102 -20.65 39.42 18.03
N THR A 103 -19.50 38.98 17.52
CA THR A 103 -19.39 37.72 16.77
C THR A 103 -19.25 36.58 17.77
N ASN A 104 -20.24 35.69 17.80
CA ASN A 104 -20.31 34.55 18.70
C ASN A 104 -20.20 33.27 17.89
N THR A 105 -19.06 32.59 17.97
CA THR A 105 -18.81 31.36 17.20
C THR A 105 -18.66 30.16 18.11
N PHE A 106 -19.33 29.08 17.73
CA PHE A 106 -19.21 27.77 18.34
C PHE A 106 -18.53 26.83 17.36
N GLU A 107 -17.48 26.17 17.80
CA GLU A 107 -16.73 25.20 17.02
C GLU A 107 -16.93 23.81 17.63
N LEU A 108 -17.21 22.84 16.78
CA LEU A 108 -17.34 21.43 17.15
C LEU A 108 -16.32 20.63 16.35
N TYR A 109 -15.54 19.83 17.05
CA TYR A 109 -14.57 18.90 16.49
C TYR A 109 -15.00 17.48 16.85
N ILE A 110 -14.92 16.60 15.86
CA ILE A 110 -15.06 15.16 16.03
C ILE A 110 -13.68 14.57 15.85
N VAL A 111 -13.14 13.94 16.88
CA VAL A 111 -11.77 13.42 16.90
C VAL A 111 -11.81 11.90 17.06
N ALA A 112 -11.10 11.17 16.22
CA ALA A 112 -10.91 9.73 16.31
C ALA A 112 -9.41 9.43 16.38
N ASN A 113 -8.94 8.69 17.38
CA ASN A 113 -7.52 8.33 17.52
C ASN A 113 -6.54 9.55 17.48
N ASN A 114 -6.94 10.70 18.02
CA ASN A 114 -6.22 12.00 17.93
C ASN A 114 -6.15 12.61 16.51
N VAL A 115 -6.95 12.13 15.56
CA VAL A 115 -7.10 12.69 14.22
C VAL A 115 -8.48 13.33 14.10
N THR A 116 -8.56 14.54 13.53
CA THR A 116 -9.86 15.21 13.31
C THR A 116 -10.63 14.47 12.21
N ALA A 117 -11.74 13.84 12.59
CA ALA A 117 -12.70 13.22 11.68
C ALA A 117 -13.68 14.26 11.08
N GLY A 118 -13.96 15.34 11.81
CA GLY A 118 -14.79 16.46 11.34
C GLY A 118 -14.56 17.73 12.16
N SER A 119 -14.73 18.91 11.54
CA SER A 119 -14.67 20.21 12.21
C SER A 119 -15.75 21.13 11.63
N TYR A 120 -16.50 21.77 12.51
CA TYR A 120 -17.70 22.54 12.20
C TYR A 120 -17.66 23.88 12.93
N THR A 121 -18.13 24.94 12.28
CA THR A 121 -18.22 26.28 12.88
C THR A 121 -19.61 26.84 12.68
N TYR A 122 -20.24 27.24 13.78
CA TYR A 122 -21.62 27.76 13.81
C TYR A 122 -21.65 29.18 14.37
N ASP A 123 -22.41 30.05 13.72
CA ASP A 123 -22.58 31.46 14.12
C ASP A 123 -23.83 31.66 14.98
N PHE A 124 -23.63 32.02 16.24
CA PHE A 124 -24.69 32.25 17.23
C PHE A 124 -25.17 33.70 17.29
N SER A 125 -24.54 34.63 16.56
CA SER A 125 -24.65 36.10 16.75
C SER A 125 -26.05 36.71 16.59
N THR A 126 -27.06 35.95 16.15
CA THR A 126 -28.44 36.44 15.96
C THR A 126 -29.49 35.64 16.74
N ASN A 127 -29.05 34.71 17.60
CA ASN A 127 -29.92 33.76 18.26
C ASN A 127 -30.18 34.13 19.73
N SER A 128 -31.32 33.67 20.25
CA SER A 128 -31.56 33.63 21.68
C SER A 128 -31.91 32.20 22.06
N ILE A 129 -31.22 31.72 23.09
CA ILE A 129 -31.40 30.37 23.63
C ILE A 129 -32.04 30.52 24.99
N VAL A 130 -33.10 29.76 25.25
CA VAL A 130 -33.72 29.66 26.58
C VAL A 130 -33.21 28.39 27.25
N LYS A 131 -33.09 28.45 28.59
CA LYS A 131 -32.74 27.27 29.38
C LYS A 131 -33.75 26.15 29.10
N GLY A 132 -33.25 24.98 28.73
CA GLY A 132 -34.05 23.81 28.38
C GLY A 132 -34.28 23.62 26.88
N ASP A 133 -33.92 24.59 26.04
CA ASP A 133 -33.96 24.43 24.58
C ASP A 133 -32.97 23.37 24.11
N TYR A 134 -33.27 22.72 22.98
CA TYR A 134 -32.43 21.76 22.29
C TYR A 134 -31.79 22.44 21.09
N MET A 135 -30.45 22.47 21.07
CA MET A 135 -29.65 23.02 19.98
C MET A 135 -29.13 21.88 19.12
N THR A 136 -29.60 21.80 17.88
CA THR A 136 -29.21 20.77 16.91
C THR A 136 -28.24 21.35 15.90
N PHE A 137 -27.05 20.77 15.83
CA PHE A 137 -25.92 21.15 14.99
C PHE A 137 -25.82 20.19 13.81
N ASP A 138 -25.93 20.69 12.59
CA ASP A 138 -25.77 19.88 11.36
C ASP A 138 -24.32 19.44 11.19
N LEU A 139 -24.08 18.14 11.02
CA LEU A 139 -22.77 17.53 10.83
C LEU A 139 -22.51 17.15 9.35
N GLY A 140 -23.47 17.37 8.46
CA GLY A 140 -23.33 17.09 7.03
C GLY A 140 -23.24 15.60 6.69
N GLY A 141 -23.68 14.70 7.58
CA GLY A 141 -23.63 13.25 7.35
C GLY A 141 -22.23 12.67 7.51
N VAL A 142 -21.52 13.03 8.59
CA VAL A 142 -20.18 12.54 8.90
C VAL A 142 -20.19 11.04 9.18
N ALA A 143 -19.27 10.32 8.55
CA ALA A 143 -19.13 8.88 8.73
C ALA A 143 -18.40 8.58 10.05
N LEU A 144 -19.09 7.89 10.96
CA LEU A 144 -18.55 7.35 12.19
C LEU A 144 -18.50 5.82 12.04
N ASN A 145 -17.30 5.28 12.02
CA ASN A 145 -17.04 3.86 11.78
C ASN A 145 -17.35 3.02 13.02
N ALA A 146 -17.84 1.81 12.78
CA ALA A 146 -18.10 0.82 13.82
C ALA A 146 -16.85 0.54 14.66
N GLY A 147 -17.00 0.43 15.99
CA GLY A 147 -15.91 0.07 16.91
C GLY A 147 -14.89 1.18 17.19
N VAL A 148 -15.03 2.36 16.58
CA VAL A 148 -14.14 3.50 16.82
C VAL A 148 -14.66 4.34 17.99
N GLU A 149 -13.75 4.77 18.86
CA GLU A 149 -14.01 5.81 19.87
C GLU A 149 -13.85 7.19 19.23
N TYR A 150 -14.89 8.00 19.35
CA TYR A 150 -14.93 9.39 18.90
C TYR A 150 -15.04 10.32 20.10
N GLU A 151 -14.27 11.40 20.09
CA GLU A 151 -14.39 12.49 21.04
C GLU A 151 -15.03 13.71 20.36
N PHE A 152 -16.15 14.18 20.91
CA PHE A 152 -16.76 15.44 20.50
C PHE A 152 -16.17 16.58 21.33
N GLN A 153 -15.20 17.30 20.79
CA GLN A 153 -14.60 18.47 21.45
C GLN A 153 -15.33 19.74 21.02
N MET A 154 -15.85 20.50 21.98
CA MET A 154 -16.56 21.75 21.73
C MET A 154 -15.72 22.93 22.22
N TYR A 155 -15.67 23.98 21.40
CA TYR A 155 -15.03 25.25 21.72
C TYR A 155 -16.00 26.39 21.44
N TYR A 156 -16.06 27.35 22.36
CA TYR A 156 -16.89 28.54 22.20
C TYR A 156 -16.00 29.77 22.34
N SER A 157 -15.97 30.60 21.29
CA SER A 157 -15.22 31.85 21.28
C SER A 157 -16.16 33.04 21.26
N GLU A 158 -15.92 33.92 22.22
CA GLU A 158 -16.66 35.16 22.38
C GLU A 158 -15.74 36.24 22.99
N PHE A 159 -16.06 37.50 22.73
CA PHE A 159 -15.38 38.70 23.23
C PHE A 159 -16.00 39.35 24.49
N ASP A 160 -17.17 38.90 24.97
CA ASP A 160 -17.84 39.40 26.17
C ASP A 160 -17.92 38.34 27.30
N ASP A 161 -17.68 38.75 28.54
CA ASP A 161 -17.72 37.89 29.74
C ASP A 161 -19.16 37.57 30.19
N ASP A 162 -20.16 38.29 29.66
CA ASP A 162 -21.56 38.21 30.08
C ASP A 162 -22.35 37.06 29.43
N ASN A 163 -21.85 36.46 28.36
CA ASN A 163 -22.53 35.38 27.62
C ASN A 163 -21.85 34.04 27.89
N LYS A 164 -22.47 33.26 28.77
CA LYS A 164 -22.00 31.92 29.16
C LYS A 164 -22.92 30.86 28.57
N LEU A 165 -22.47 30.21 27.51
CA LEU A 165 -23.16 29.05 26.95
C LEU A 165 -23.01 27.87 27.90
N GLY A 166 -24.10 27.20 28.24
CA GLY A 166 -24.05 26.02 29.09
C GLY A 166 -24.93 24.93 28.55
N PHE A 167 -24.47 23.68 28.63
CA PHE A 167 -25.26 22.50 28.29
C PHE A 167 -25.63 21.70 29.55
N GLU A 168 -26.78 21.02 29.50
CA GLU A 168 -27.27 20.17 30.58
C GLU A 168 -26.42 18.88 30.71
N ARG A 169 -26.36 18.35 31.93
CA ARG A 169 -25.62 17.13 32.29
C ARG A 169 -26.60 16.10 32.85
N ASP A 170 -26.30 14.81 32.65
CA ASP A 170 -27.07 13.75 33.29
C ASP A 170 -26.83 13.77 34.82
N GLN A 171 -27.91 13.71 35.60
CA GLN A 171 -27.90 13.91 37.06
C GLN A 171 -27.57 12.63 37.83
N GLY A 172 -26.44 12.01 37.51
CA GLY A 172 -25.90 10.87 38.23
C GLY A 172 -25.31 11.24 39.60
N GLY A 173 -26.15 11.68 40.55
CA GLY A 173 -25.83 11.77 41.98
C GLY A 173 -24.82 12.85 42.40
N ASP A 174 -25.32 13.84 43.14
CA ASP A 174 -24.60 14.69 44.11
C ASP A 174 -23.40 15.53 43.62
N SER A 175 -23.67 16.82 43.36
CA SER A 175 -22.84 18.04 43.62
C SER A 175 -22.89 19.08 42.49
N TYR A 176 -23.33 18.71 41.29
CA TYR A 176 -23.37 19.60 40.12
C TYR A 176 -24.76 19.69 39.48
N ALA A 177 -25.77 20.12 40.23
CA ALA A 177 -27.12 20.43 39.72
C ALA A 177 -27.16 21.66 38.77
N GLY A 178 -26.04 21.96 38.10
CA GLY A 178 -25.69 23.28 37.56
C GLY A 178 -25.29 23.32 36.08
N GLY A 179 -25.38 22.21 35.33
CA GLY A 179 -24.90 22.14 33.94
C GLY A 179 -23.38 22.28 33.79
N ALA A 180 -22.85 22.06 32.59
CA ALA A 180 -21.49 22.47 32.23
C ALA A 180 -21.55 23.89 31.66
N LEU A 181 -20.92 24.86 32.34
CA LEU A 181 -20.81 26.23 31.84
C LEU A 181 -19.54 26.35 30.98
N PHE A 182 -19.72 26.67 29.71
CA PHE A 182 -18.68 27.25 28.86
C PHE A 182 -18.62 28.74 29.21
N SER A 183 -17.47 29.20 29.67
CA SER A 183 -17.25 30.61 29.93
C SER A 183 -16.27 31.13 28.89
N GLY A 184 -16.69 32.16 28.15
CA GLY A 184 -15.76 33.00 27.39
C GLY A 184 -14.66 33.55 28.30
N SER A 185 -13.54 33.93 27.71
CA SER A 185 -12.56 34.73 28.43
C SER A 185 -12.05 35.87 27.57
N ASP A 186 -11.85 37.00 28.25
CA ASP A 186 -11.19 38.23 27.84
C ASP A 186 -9.68 38.13 27.46
N THR A 187 -9.20 37.00 26.90
CA THR A 187 -7.79 36.92 26.45
C THR A 187 -7.67 36.43 25.01
N ASN A 188 -7.04 37.27 24.18
CA ASN A 188 -6.63 37.07 22.77
C ASN A 188 -5.67 35.87 22.54
N ALA A 189 -5.59 34.90 23.45
CA ALA A 189 -4.74 33.74 23.28
C ALA A 189 -5.34 32.83 22.18
N ALA A 190 -4.61 32.69 21.08
CA ALA A 190 -4.92 31.72 20.03
C ALA A 190 -4.94 30.33 20.65
N ILE A 191 -6.08 29.67 20.53
CA ILE A 191 -6.30 28.31 20.97
C ILE A 191 -6.02 27.38 19.81
N VAL A 192 -5.29 26.30 20.06
CA VAL A 192 -5.03 25.25 19.07
C VAL A 192 -6.01 24.12 19.31
N MET A 193 -6.82 23.81 18.30
CA MET A 193 -7.78 22.71 18.27
C MET A 193 -7.47 21.76 17.09
N PRO A 194 -7.76 20.44 17.21
CA PRO A 194 -8.16 19.74 18.44
C PRO A 194 -7.01 19.73 19.46
N LYS A 195 -7.32 19.47 20.73
CA LYS A 195 -6.29 19.38 21.77
C LYS A 195 -5.80 17.95 21.93
N ASP A 196 -4.49 17.75 21.81
CA ASP A 196 -3.85 16.47 22.13
C ASP A 196 -3.84 16.21 23.64
N ASN A 197 -4.05 14.95 24.05
CA ASN A 197 -3.90 14.47 25.43
C ASN A 197 -4.78 15.20 26.46
N VAL A 198 -6.09 15.16 26.23
CA VAL A 198 -7.03 15.78 27.14
C VAL A 198 -7.18 14.91 28.41
N SER A 199 -6.80 15.46 29.58
CA SER A 199 -6.85 14.72 30.85
C SER A 199 -8.31 14.47 31.25
N LEU A 200 -8.71 13.20 31.21
CA LEU A 200 -10.03 12.70 31.58
C LEU A 200 -10.19 12.74 33.11
N SER A 201 -11.11 13.56 33.64
CA SER A 201 -11.49 13.55 35.07
C SER A 201 -12.97 13.95 35.30
N GLY A 202 -13.73 13.07 35.96
CA GLY A 202 -15.14 13.30 36.37
C GLY A 202 -16.03 12.10 36.08
N THR A 203 -17.24 12.05 36.64
CA THR A 203 -18.20 10.92 36.51
C THR A 203 -19.56 11.35 35.96
N SER A 204 -19.69 12.53 35.35
CA SER A 204 -20.99 13.02 34.88
C SER A 204 -20.93 13.47 33.43
N ASP A 205 -21.74 12.82 32.61
CA ASP A 205 -21.80 12.94 31.16
C ASP A 205 -22.65 14.14 30.71
N MET A 206 -22.40 14.61 29.50
CA MET A 206 -23.25 15.60 28.85
C MET A 206 -24.52 14.97 28.29
N THR A 207 -25.62 15.73 28.32
CA THR A 207 -26.86 15.40 27.61
C THR A 207 -26.73 15.73 26.12
N PHE A 208 -26.71 14.70 25.27
CA PHE A 208 -26.74 14.87 23.83
C PHE A 208 -27.52 13.76 23.11
N PHE A 209 -27.93 14.07 21.88
CA PHE A 209 -28.56 13.15 20.95
C PHE A 209 -27.79 13.20 19.64
N LEU A 210 -27.33 12.06 19.13
CA LEU A 210 -26.77 11.97 17.79
C LEU A 210 -27.86 11.45 16.86
N GLN A 211 -28.19 12.23 15.85
CA GLN A 211 -29.14 11.84 14.81
C GLN A 211 -28.37 11.44 13.56
N GLY A 212 -28.90 10.47 12.83
CA GLY A 212 -28.22 9.92 11.68
C GLY A 212 -28.90 8.67 11.15
N THR A 213 -28.20 7.98 10.26
CA THR A 213 -28.57 6.64 9.82
C THR A 213 -27.52 5.64 10.29
N ALA A 214 -27.95 4.62 11.03
CA ALA A 214 -27.13 3.45 11.30
C ALA A 214 -27.28 2.49 10.11
N THR A 215 -26.17 2.18 9.45
CA THR A 215 -26.13 1.09 8.49
C THR A 215 -25.48 -0.10 9.19
N PRO A 216 -26.05 -1.33 9.07
CA PRO A 216 -25.35 -2.52 9.50
C PRO A 216 -23.96 -2.50 8.90
N TYR A 217 -22.94 -2.51 9.76
CA TYR A 217 -21.60 -2.70 9.29
C TYR A 217 -21.57 -4.13 8.76
N THR A 218 -21.63 -4.25 7.45
CA THR A 218 -21.23 -5.47 6.77
C THR A 218 -19.73 -5.30 6.66
N PRO A 219 -18.92 -5.90 7.56
CA PRO A 219 -17.49 -5.91 7.34
C PRO A 219 -17.25 -6.38 5.90
N PRO A 220 -16.22 -5.85 5.22
CA PRO A 220 -15.72 -6.54 4.03
C PRO A 220 -15.60 -8.01 4.42
N VAL A 221 -15.95 -8.94 3.52
CA VAL A 221 -15.82 -10.37 3.83
C VAL A 221 -14.32 -10.64 3.89
N THR A 222 -13.74 -10.39 5.06
CA THR A 222 -12.34 -10.53 5.38
C THR A 222 -12.05 -12.01 5.22
N GLN A 223 -11.12 -12.34 4.32
CA GLN A 223 -10.91 -13.71 3.89
C GLN A 223 -10.36 -14.54 5.06
N ILE A 224 -11.13 -15.53 5.50
CA ILE A 224 -10.66 -16.56 6.42
C ILE A 224 -10.10 -17.70 5.57
N GLU A 225 -8.87 -18.11 5.87
CA GLU A 225 -8.29 -19.31 5.29
C GLU A 225 -8.12 -20.37 6.36
N VAL A 226 -8.28 -21.63 5.96
CA VAL A 226 -8.11 -22.77 6.86
C VAL A 226 -7.10 -23.72 6.22
N SER A 227 -6.12 -24.15 7.00
CA SER A 227 -5.06 -25.03 6.53
C SER A 227 -4.76 -26.15 7.53
N ALA A 228 -4.34 -27.30 7.00
CA ALA A 228 -3.82 -28.43 7.77
C ALA A 228 -2.34 -28.26 8.16
N THR A 229 -1.61 -27.38 7.49
CA THR A 229 -0.18 -27.12 7.75
C THR A 229 0.01 -25.73 8.31
N ALA A 230 1.01 -25.59 9.19
CA ALA A 230 1.43 -24.27 9.66
C ALA A 230 1.79 -23.38 8.46
N PRO A 231 1.51 -22.08 8.54
CA PRO A 231 2.05 -21.14 7.57
C PRO A 231 3.60 -21.17 7.61
N THR A 232 4.21 -20.83 6.47
CA THR A 232 5.68 -20.94 6.26
C THR A 232 6.34 -19.60 5.96
N ALA A 233 5.57 -18.51 5.94
CA ALA A 233 6.00 -17.18 5.50
C ALA A 233 5.67 -16.11 6.56
N ASP A 234 5.74 -16.49 7.83
CA ASP A 234 5.39 -15.62 8.96
C ASP A 234 6.61 -14.86 9.48
N VAL A 235 6.40 -13.62 9.90
CA VAL A 235 7.48 -12.82 10.52
C VAL A 235 7.61 -13.12 12.01
N LEU A 236 6.55 -13.66 12.62
CA LEU A 236 6.56 -14.11 14.01
C LEU A 236 5.85 -15.45 14.14
N GLU A 237 6.58 -16.46 14.64
CA GLU A 237 6.02 -17.71 15.14
C GLU A 237 6.17 -17.79 16.66
N SER A 238 5.06 -18.01 17.36
CA SER A 238 5.05 -18.12 18.83
C SER A 238 5.63 -19.42 19.40
N TYR A 239 5.93 -20.42 18.55
CA TYR A 239 6.39 -21.73 19.01
C TYR A 239 7.91 -21.83 19.23
N ASP A 240 8.72 -20.93 18.66
CA ASP A 240 10.18 -20.97 18.75
C ASP A 240 10.82 -19.59 18.98
N ALA A 241 10.77 -19.12 20.23
CA ALA A 241 11.42 -17.88 20.65
C ALA A 241 12.96 -18.03 20.77
N THR A 242 13.66 -18.39 19.68
CA THR A 242 15.12 -18.35 19.62
C THR A 242 15.75 -17.64 18.41
N ALA A 243 15.00 -16.90 17.57
CA ALA A 243 15.60 -15.99 16.60
C ALA A 243 15.06 -14.54 16.75
N ASN A 244 15.95 -13.64 17.19
CA ASN A 244 15.89 -12.17 17.18
C ASN A 244 14.79 -11.40 17.95
N LEU A 245 13.86 -12.04 18.67
CA LEU A 245 12.90 -11.34 19.56
C LEU A 245 12.95 -11.93 20.98
N SER A 246 13.25 -11.10 21.99
CA SER A 246 13.79 -11.56 23.28
C SER A 246 12.79 -11.82 24.43
N SER A 247 11.47 -11.65 24.26
CA SER A 247 10.51 -12.09 25.29
C SER A 247 9.05 -12.08 24.84
N MET A 248 8.37 -13.22 24.98
CA MET A 248 6.91 -13.28 25.10
C MET A 248 6.54 -13.21 26.59
N SER A 249 5.53 -12.41 26.94
CA SER A 249 5.07 -12.22 28.33
C SER A 249 3.72 -12.92 28.59
N PRO A 250 3.43 -13.29 29.84
CA PRO A 250 2.30 -14.14 30.20
C PRO A 250 0.90 -13.56 29.87
N ARG A 251 -0.06 -14.46 29.58
CA ARG A 251 -1.52 -14.25 29.32
C ARG A 251 -2.10 -13.00 29.98
N ARG A 252 -2.92 -12.19 29.34
CA ARG A 252 -3.68 -11.16 30.07
C ARG A 252 -5.06 -11.64 30.57
N LYS A 253 -5.36 -11.51 31.87
CA LYS A 253 -6.63 -11.92 32.49
C LYS A 253 -7.34 -10.72 33.10
N VAL A 254 -8.61 -10.53 32.71
CA VAL A 254 -9.53 -9.62 33.40
C VAL A 254 -9.87 -10.19 34.78
N THR A 255 -9.52 -9.48 35.84
CA THR A 255 -9.88 -9.81 37.23
C THR A 255 -11.33 -9.45 37.49
N GLN A 256 -12.28 -10.34 37.18
CA GLN A 256 -13.55 -10.45 37.92
C GLN A 256 -14.31 -11.74 37.60
N THR A 257 -15.21 -12.10 38.52
CA THR A 257 -16.01 -13.32 38.70
C THR A 257 -16.91 -13.81 37.56
N VAL A 258 -16.65 -13.43 36.30
CA VAL A 258 -17.42 -13.92 35.15
C VAL A 258 -16.53 -14.75 34.23
N PRO A 259 -16.84 -16.04 34.01
CA PRO A 259 -15.98 -16.93 33.24
C PRO A 259 -15.91 -16.46 31.78
N ASN A 260 -14.66 -16.25 31.33
CA ASN A 260 -14.13 -16.02 29.97
C ASN A 260 -14.78 -14.91 29.13
N ARG A 261 -14.04 -13.80 28.93
CA ARG A 261 -14.56 -12.62 28.21
C ARG A 261 -13.69 -12.09 27.07
N THR A 262 -12.40 -12.37 27.07
CA THR A 262 -11.47 -12.09 25.95
C THR A 262 -10.25 -12.99 26.14
N LEU A 263 -9.62 -13.44 25.06
CA LEU A 263 -8.28 -14.04 25.09
C LEU A 263 -7.34 -13.13 24.32
N GLY A 264 -6.13 -12.94 24.82
CA GLY A 264 -5.14 -12.13 24.13
C GLY A 264 -3.72 -12.52 24.50
N GLN A 265 -2.80 -12.14 23.63
CA GLN A 265 -1.38 -12.45 23.74
C GLN A 265 -0.57 -11.21 23.38
N THR A 266 0.52 -10.97 24.11
CA THR A 266 1.47 -9.91 23.76
C THR A 266 2.58 -10.45 22.87
N PHE A 267 3.05 -9.63 21.95
CA PHE A 267 4.25 -9.85 21.13
C PHE A 267 5.07 -8.55 21.07
N THR A 268 6.35 -8.64 20.71
CA THR A 268 7.23 -7.46 20.60
C THR A 268 7.67 -7.31 19.16
N VAL A 269 7.52 -6.11 18.62
CA VAL A 269 8.11 -5.68 17.34
C VAL A 269 9.42 -4.99 17.68
N THR A 270 10.56 -5.47 17.16
CA THR A 270 11.88 -4.84 17.41
C THR A 270 12.33 -3.88 16.32
N ASN A 271 11.76 -3.98 15.12
CA ASN A 271 12.20 -3.17 13.98
C ASN A 271 11.42 -1.85 13.91
N GLU A 272 12.01 -0.84 13.28
CA GLU A 272 11.50 0.53 13.32
C GLU A 272 10.23 0.74 12.49
N ILE A 273 9.97 -0.08 11.47
CA ILE A 273 8.74 -0.07 10.68
C ILE A 273 8.37 -1.51 10.31
N PHE A 274 7.21 -1.96 10.76
CA PHE A 274 6.68 -3.31 10.57
C PHE A 274 5.22 -3.24 10.11
N SER A 275 4.81 -4.08 9.17
CA SER A 275 3.40 -4.29 8.81
C SER A 275 2.90 -5.64 9.31
N ILE A 276 1.60 -5.71 9.59
CA ILE A 276 0.89 -6.96 9.84
C ILE A 276 -0.21 -7.11 8.80
N ASP A 277 -0.19 -8.22 8.08
CA ASP A 277 -1.13 -8.55 7.00
C ASP A 277 -2.17 -9.59 7.42
N ALA A 278 -1.82 -10.50 8.34
CA ALA A 278 -2.72 -11.53 8.83
C ALA A 278 -2.32 -12.08 10.21
N LEU A 279 -3.29 -12.66 10.91
CA LEU A 279 -3.08 -13.42 12.15
C LEU A 279 -3.52 -14.86 11.92
N THR A 280 -2.64 -15.84 12.15
CA THR A 280 -3.04 -17.26 12.17
C THR A 280 -3.14 -17.76 13.59
N LEU A 281 -4.26 -18.41 13.92
CA LEU A 281 -4.50 -19.05 15.21
C LEU A 281 -4.62 -20.56 15.05
N PHE A 282 -4.11 -21.31 16.03
CA PHE A 282 -4.23 -22.77 16.04
C PHE A 282 -5.48 -23.23 16.81
N GLY A 283 -6.49 -23.73 16.09
CA GLY A 283 -7.71 -24.30 16.63
C GLY A 283 -7.50 -25.68 17.26
N LYS A 284 -8.15 -25.96 18.40
CA LYS A 284 -7.99 -27.24 19.10
C LYS A 284 -8.91 -28.35 18.57
N ASN A 285 -10.14 -28.00 18.22
CA ASN A 285 -11.19 -28.94 17.80
C ASN A 285 -11.74 -28.52 16.43
N ALA A 286 -12.35 -29.47 15.70
CA ALA A 286 -13.13 -29.14 14.51
C ALA A 286 -14.20 -28.09 14.84
N ILE A 287 -14.42 -27.15 13.92
CA ILE A 287 -15.32 -26.02 14.13
C ILE A 287 -16.32 -25.99 12.99
N ASN A 288 -17.58 -26.31 13.26
CA ASN A 288 -18.64 -26.24 12.26
C ASN A 288 -19.56 -25.05 12.54
N PHE A 289 -19.53 -24.05 11.65
CA PHE A 289 -20.44 -22.90 11.66
C PHE A 289 -21.57 -23.04 10.62
N SER A 290 -21.60 -24.17 9.90
CA SER A 290 -22.69 -24.51 8.98
C SER A 290 -23.81 -25.25 9.74
N GLY A 291 -24.92 -24.57 10.03
CA GLY A 291 -26.17 -25.26 10.39
C GLY A 291 -27.06 -24.67 11.48
N ASP A 292 -26.67 -23.60 12.17
CA ASP A 292 -27.51 -23.00 13.21
C ASP A 292 -28.29 -21.74 12.76
N GLY A 293 -28.03 -21.24 11.55
CA GLY A 293 -28.76 -20.13 10.93
C GLY A 293 -28.57 -18.76 11.61
N GLY A 294 -27.70 -18.69 12.63
CA GLY A 294 -27.35 -17.45 13.33
C GLY A 294 -26.16 -16.75 12.69
N THR A 295 -26.01 -15.46 12.97
CA THR A 295 -24.81 -14.69 12.63
C THR A 295 -23.69 -14.98 13.61
N HIS A 296 -22.50 -15.21 13.08
CA HIS A 296 -21.31 -15.58 13.84
C HIS A 296 -20.21 -14.55 13.64
N THR A 297 -19.97 -13.70 14.63
CA THR A 297 -18.98 -12.63 14.52
C THR A 297 -17.77 -12.94 15.38
N PHE A 298 -16.59 -12.94 14.76
CA PHE A 298 -15.30 -13.02 15.44
C PHE A 298 -14.59 -11.68 15.33
N LEU A 299 -14.16 -11.10 16.46
CA LEU A 299 -13.43 -9.83 16.46
C LEU A 299 -11.98 -10.06 16.90
N ILE A 300 -11.06 -9.37 16.23
CA ILE A 300 -9.63 -9.31 16.58
C ILE A 300 -9.26 -7.85 16.76
N ALA A 301 -8.89 -7.44 17.96
CA ALA A 301 -8.39 -6.09 18.22
C ALA A 301 -6.89 -6.11 18.48
N PHE A 302 -6.15 -5.21 17.86
CA PHE A 302 -4.74 -4.98 18.16
C PHE A 302 -4.57 -3.76 19.04
N MET A 303 -3.64 -3.86 19.99
CA MET A 303 -3.37 -2.86 21.01
C MET A 303 -1.85 -2.70 21.15
N LYS A 304 -1.41 -1.51 21.56
CA LYS A 304 -0.03 -1.18 21.90
C LYS A 304 0.10 -0.91 23.40
N GLU A 305 1.21 -1.34 23.96
CA GLU A 305 1.70 -0.93 25.28
C GLU A 305 2.42 0.42 25.17
N THR A 306 1.95 1.44 25.87
CA THR A 306 2.60 2.77 25.92
C THR A 306 3.10 3.16 27.31
N SER A 307 2.65 2.47 28.35
CA SER A 307 2.92 2.75 29.77
C SER A 307 4.11 1.98 30.38
N ASN A 308 4.61 0.93 29.70
CA ASN A 308 5.60 -0.02 30.24
C ASN A 308 5.17 -0.70 31.56
N ASP A 309 3.87 -0.73 31.88
CA ASP A 309 3.34 -1.44 33.04
C ASP A 309 2.89 -2.87 32.70
N SER A 310 3.19 -3.30 31.47
CA SER A 310 2.75 -4.57 30.89
C SER A 310 1.24 -4.65 30.73
N ALA A 311 0.53 -3.51 30.75
CA ALA A 311 -0.88 -3.36 30.41
C ALA A 311 -1.05 -2.49 29.15
N THR A 312 -1.68 -3.05 28.14
CA THR A 312 -1.93 -2.43 26.84
C THR A 312 -3.04 -1.46 27.07
N ASP A 313 -2.75 -0.24 26.68
CA ASP A 313 -3.47 0.96 27.06
C ASP A 313 -3.81 1.78 25.82
N LYS A 314 -3.17 1.52 24.68
CA LYS A 314 -3.47 2.18 23.41
C LYS A 314 -4.10 1.22 22.40
N TYR A 315 -5.33 1.53 22.01
CA TYR A 315 -6.00 0.88 20.88
C TYR A 315 -5.32 1.21 19.54
N ILE A 316 -5.23 0.22 18.66
CA ILE A 316 -4.78 0.39 17.27
C ILE A 316 -5.96 0.22 16.34
N GLU A 317 -6.46 -1.00 16.21
CA GLU A 317 -7.48 -1.35 15.22
C GLU A 317 -8.24 -2.62 15.62
N THR A 318 -9.46 -2.79 15.10
CA THR A 318 -10.32 -3.96 15.29
C THR A 318 -10.78 -4.48 13.93
N PHE A 319 -10.65 -5.79 13.73
CA PHE A 319 -11.08 -6.51 12.56
C PHE A 319 -12.25 -7.42 12.92
N ALA A 320 -13.25 -7.50 12.05
CA ALA A 320 -14.47 -8.27 12.26
C ALA A 320 -14.67 -9.29 11.15
N TYR A 321 -14.83 -10.56 11.52
CA TYR A 321 -14.94 -11.69 10.61
C TYR A 321 -16.31 -12.35 10.76
N ASP A 322 -17.00 -12.57 9.65
CA ASP A 322 -18.18 -13.42 9.61
C ASP A 322 -17.76 -14.88 9.48
N MET A 323 -17.96 -15.64 10.55
CA MET A 323 -17.67 -17.08 10.56
C MET A 323 -18.86 -17.91 10.07
N SER A 324 -19.98 -17.29 9.67
CA SER A 324 -21.20 -18.01 9.30
C SER A 324 -20.96 -18.94 8.10
N GLY A 325 -21.34 -20.21 8.24
CA GLY A 325 -21.15 -21.21 7.17
C GLY A 325 -19.72 -21.74 7.01
N GLN A 326 -18.74 -21.22 7.74
CA GLN A 326 -17.38 -21.76 7.75
C GLN A 326 -17.37 -23.17 8.38
N ASN A 327 -16.47 -24.04 7.94
CA ASN A 327 -16.28 -25.34 8.55
C ASN A 327 -14.79 -25.70 8.57
N VAL A 328 -14.22 -25.74 9.76
CA VAL A 328 -12.82 -26.04 10.05
C VAL A 328 -12.75 -27.52 10.43
N ALA A 329 -12.15 -28.35 9.58
CA ALA A 329 -12.03 -29.77 9.87
C ALA A 329 -11.09 -30.04 11.06
N ALA A 330 -11.15 -31.24 11.64
CA ALA A 330 -10.33 -31.59 12.81
C ALA A 330 -8.81 -31.60 12.51
N ASP A 331 -8.46 -31.83 11.24
CA ASP A 331 -7.12 -31.84 10.68
C ASP A 331 -6.67 -30.48 10.13
N GLU A 332 -7.60 -29.56 9.88
CA GLU A 332 -7.34 -28.20 9.38
C GLU A 332 -7.33 -27.21 10.55
N ARG A 333 -6.26 -27.23 11.34
CA ARG A 333 -6.23 -26.52 12.63
C ARG A 333 -5.66 -25.11 12.56
N TYR A 334 -5.11 -24.67 11.44
CA TYR A 334 -4.60 -23.30 11.28
C TYR A 334 -5.67 -22.44 10.63
N ILE A 335 -6.15 -21.42 11.36
CA ILE A 335 -7.16 -20.48 10.88
C ILE A 335 -6.48 -19.14 10.70
N THR A 336 -6.37 -18.69 9.45
CA THR A 336 -5.74 -17.43 9.08
C THR A 336 -6.80 -16.37 8.87
N PHE A 337 -6.65 -15.28 9.62
CA PHE A 337 -7.48 -14.09 9.59
C PHE A 337 -6.71 -13.01 8.82
N ASN A 338 -6.96 -12.89 7.52
CA ASN A 338 -6.34 -11.85 6.69
C ASN A 338 -6.93 -10.49 7.08
N LEU A 339 -6.08 -9.49 7.30
CA LEU A 339 -6.53 -8.13 7.61
C LEU A 339 -6.93 -7.44 6.30
N ASP A 340 -8.12 -6.85 6.23
CA ASP A 340 -8.60 -6.14 5.02
C ASP A 340 -7.70 -4.96 4.62
N SER A 341 -6.94 -4.43 5.58
CA SER A 341 -5.90 -3.44 5.36
C SER A 341 -4.73 -3.79 6.27
N PRO A 342 -3.52 -3.95 5.72
CA PRO A 342 -2.33 -4.15 6.55
C PRO A 342 -2.20 -3.08 7.60
N MET A 343 -1.92 -3.48 8.84
CA MET A 343 -1.52 -2.54 9.89
C MET A 343 -0.07 -2.15 9.62
N SER A 344 0.11 -1.11 8.80
CA SER A 344 1.42 -0.56 8.42
C SER A 344 2.00 0.37 9.49
N ASN A 345 3.27 0.71 9.35
CA ASN A 345 3.96 1.70 10.18
C ASN A 345 3.98 1.37 11.69
N LEU A 346 3.93 0.09 12.06
CA LEU A 346 4.09 -0.30 13.45
C LEU A 346 5.55 -0.07 13.86
N VAL A 347 5.76 0.93 14.70
CA VAL A 347 7.09 1.20 15.27
C VAL A 347 7.45 0.18 16.35
N ALA A 348 8.74 0.01 16.62
CA ALA A 348 9.23 -0.87 17.69
C ALA A 348 8.47 -0.68 19.02
N GLY A 349 8.11 -1.78 19.67
CA GLY A 349 7.35 -1.78 20.91
C GLY A 349 6.66 -3.10 21.22
N THR A 350 5.99 -3.16 22.37
CA THR A 350 5.15 -4.30 22.76
C THR A 350 3.71 -4.07 22.30
N TYR A 351 3.20 -5.06 21.58
CA TYR A 351 1.85 -5.11 21.05
C TYR A 351 1.09 -6.28 21.68
N SER A 352 -0.22 -6.26 21.54
CA SER A 352 -1.05 -7.42 21.84
C SER A 352 -2.22 -7.50 20.88
N PHE A 353 -2.75 -8.70 20.69
CA PHE A 353 -4.09 -8.87 20.12
C PHE A 353 -5.06 -9.40 21.18
N GLU A 354 -6.34 -9.02 21.05
CA GLU A 354 -7.48 -9.48 21.82
C GLU A 354 -8.51 -10.12 20.89
N LEU A 355 -9.05 -11.25 21.32
CA LEU A 355 -10.03 -12.04 20.59
C LEU A 355 -11.37 -11.96 21.31
N TRP A 356 -12.43 -11.70 20.55
CA TRP A 356 -13.81 -11.76 21.01
C TRP A 356 -14.68 -12.58 20.07
N TRP A 357 -15.67 -13.24 20.65
CA TRP A 357 -16.61 -14.11 19.95
C TRP A 357 -18.05 -13.74 20.30
N GLY A 358 -18.81 -13.41 19.26
CA GLY A 358 -20.23 -13.10 19.32
C GLY A 358 -21.04 -14.12 18.53
N GLU A 359 -21.96 -14.79 19.20
CA GLU A 359 -22.97 -15.63 18.55
C GLU A 359 -24.31 -15.50 19.27
N GLU A 360 -25.41 -15.74 18.55
CA GLU A 360 -26.75 -15.76 19.13
C GLU A 360 -27.03 -17.07 19.89
N ASN A 361 -26.38 -18.19 19.52
CA ASN A 361 -26.61 -19.53 20.08
C ASN A 361 -25.61 -19.90 21.19
N ASP A 362 -25.90 -20.85 22.08
CA ASP A 362 -25.00 -21.29 23.18
C ASP A 362 -24.26 -22.60 22.84
N LEU A 363 -24.37 -23.09 21.60
CA LEU A 363 -23.94 -24.44 21.23
C LEU A 363 -22.52 -24.53 20.66
N ASN A 364 -21.85 -23.41 20.37
CA ASN A 364 -20.54 -23.42 19.72
C ASN A 364 -19.41 -22.99 20.67
N ASP A 365 -18.90 -23.92 21.48
CA ASP A 365 -17.70 -23.68 22.28
C ASP A 365 -16.45 -23.59 21.40
N LYS A 366 -15.73 -22.45 21.47
CA LYS A 366 -14.46 -22.24 20.75
C LYS A 366 -13.28 -22.44 21.67
N ALA A 367 -12.33 -23.29 21.26
CA ALA A 367 -11.07 -23.48 21.97
C ALA A 367 -9.90 -23.36 21.00
N PHE A 368 -9.01 -22.40 21.27
CA PHE A 368 -7.71 -22.31 20.63
C PHE A 368 -6.67 -23.06 21.47
N GLU A 369 -5.71 -23.70 20.82
CA GLU A 369 -4.64 -24.44 21.46
C GLU A 369 -3.66 -23.47 22.15
N ARG A 370 -3.04 -23.96 23.23
CA ARG A 370 -2.05 -23.24 24.03
C ARG A 370 -0.84 -24.14 24.23
N SER A 371 0.33 -23.52 24.38
CA SER A 371 1.58 -24.25 24.67
C SER A 371 1.44 -25.15 25.89
N LYS A 372 2.04 -26.33 25.82
CA LYS A 372 1.74 -27.51 26.64
C LYS A 372 2.44 -27.52 28.01
N ASP A 373 3.12 -26.45 28.38
CA ASP A 373 4.12 -26.53 29.44
C ASP A 373 3.56 -26.40 30.87
N VAL A 374 3.55 -27.59 31.48
CA VAL A 374 3.78 -27.98 32.87
C VAL A 374 2.60 -28.16 33.81
N ASP A 375 1.56 -27.34 33.90
CA ASP A 375 0.54 -27.61 34.93
C ASP A 375 -0.87 -27.05 34.66
N HIS A 376 -1.85 -27.96 34.55
CA HIS A 376 -3.31 -27.77 34.65
C HIS A 376 -4.16 -27.32 33.44
N TYR A 377 -3.62 -27.17 32.22
CA TYR A 377 -4.44 -26.80 31.04
C TYR A 377 -4.28 -27.69 29.80
N ALA A 378 -4.26 -29.02 29.99
CA ALA A 378 -4.43 -29.99 28.89
C ALA A 378 -5.76 -29.82 28.09
N GLY A 379 -6.62 -28.88 28.49
CA GLY A 379 -7.93 -28.57 27.94
C GLY A 379 -7.98 -27.50 26.84
N GLY A 380 -6.93 -26.71 26.60
CA GLY A 380 -7.05 -25.50 25.75
C GLY A 380 -7.82 -24.38 26.47
N GLY A 381 -7.73 -23.14 25.97
CA GLY A 381 -8.49 -22.01 26.53
C GLY A 381 -9.76 -21.76 25.74
N GLN A 382 -10.92 -21.82 26.41
CA GLN A 382 -12.20 -21.51 25.78
C GLN A 382 -12.39 -19.99 25.68
N ILE A 383 -12.76 -19.48 24.50
CA ILE A 383 -13.40 -18.17 24.36
C ILE A 383 -14.89 -18.44 24.52
N SER A 384 -15.49 -18.09 25.66
CA SER A 384 -16.94 -18.23 25.84
C SER A 384 -17.67 -16.94 25.50
N LYS A 385 -18.85 -17.11 24.91
CA LYS A 385 -19.87 -16.09 24.60
C LYS A 385 -20.00 -15.00 25.66
N SER A 386 -20.12 -13.75 25.23
CA SER A 386 -20.66 -12.68 26.06
C SER A 386 -21.30 -11.58 25.20
N PRO A 387 -22.42 -10.96 25.63
CA PRO A 387 -22.77 -9.63 25.16
C PRO A 387 -21.67 -8.68 25.67
N ALA A 388 -20.71 -8.31 24.82
CA ALA A 388 -19.71 -7.33 25.21
C ALA A 388 -20.39 -5.96 25.28
N THR A 389 -20.37 -5.33 26.45
CA THR A 389 -20.66 -3.89 26.56
C THR A 389 -19.40 -3.06 26.33
N VAL A 390 -18.19 -3.64 26.24
CA VAL A 390 -16.94 -2.92 25.92
C VAL A 390 -15.94 -3.90 25.27
N PHE A 391 -15.46 -3.61 24.06
CA PHE A 391 -14.38 -4.30 23.35
C PHE A 391 -13.64 -3.28 22.46
N PRO A 392 -12.30 -3.29 22.38
CA PRO A 392 -11.35 -4.08 23.20
C PRO A 392 -11.36 -3.66 24.67
N ASN A 393 -10.76 -4.47 25.55
CA ASN A 393 -10.73 -4.17 26.98
C ASN A 393 -9.41 -3.51 27.39
N ALA A 394 -9.45 -2.20 27.64
CA ALA A 394 -8.28 -1.50 28.17
C ALA A 394 -7.80 -2.08 29.51
N ASN A 395 -6.48 -2.12 29.72
CA ASN A 395 -5.84 -2.52 30.99
C ASN A 395 -5.87 -4.02 31.33
N MET A 396 -5.89 -4.93 30.35
CA MET A 396 -5.77 -6.35 30.69
C MET A 396 -4.36 -6.67 31.22
N SER A 397 -4.26 -7.19 32.46
CA SER A 397 -2.97 -7.52 33.11
C SER A 397 -2.51 -8.96 32.86
N PRO A 398 -1.20 -9.21 32.62
CA PRO A 398 -0.59 -10.53 32.51
C PRO A 398 -0.87 -11.48 33.70
N ASN A 399 -0.97 -12.78 33.46
CA ASN A 399 -1.44 -13.83 34.36
C ASN A 399 -1.07 -15.24 33.83
N GLY A 400 0.12 -15.71 34.19
CA GLY A 400 0.52 -17.13 34.05
C GLY A 400 1.14 -17.51 32.71
N THR A 401 1.90 -18.60 32.73
CA THR A 401 2.89 -19.04 31.73
C THR A 401 2.32 -19.76 30.49
N ALA A 402 1.03 -19.61 30.18
CA ALA A 402 0.38 -20.41 29.12
C ALA A 402 0.00 -19.55 27.92
N ASP A 403 0.89 -19.52 26.92
CA ASP A 403 0.75 -18.73 25.69
C ASP A 403 -0.07 -19.46 24.62
N MET A 404 -0.72 -18.68 23.74
CA MET A 404 -1.40 -19.20 22.55
C MET A 404 -0.40 -19.59 21.46
N THR A 405 -0.74 -20.58 20.64
CA THR A 405 -0.04 -20.83 19.38
C THR A 405 -0.67 -19.96 18.28
N PHE A 406 0.10 -18.97 17.83
CA PHE A 406 -0.25 -18.05 16.76
C PHE A 406 0.94 -17.72 15.86
N TYR A 407 0.63 -17.18 14.70
CA TYR A 407 1.57 -16.67 13.72
C TYR A 407 1.13 -15.28 13.26
N ILE A 408 2.09 -14.36 13.14
CA ILE A 408 1.86 -13.02 12.57
C ILE A 408 2.47 -13.00 11.17
N HIS A 409 1.61 -12.78 10.18
CA HIS A 409 2.00 -12.51 8.81
C HIS A 409 2.23 -11.02 8.67
N GLY A 410 3.29 -10.64 7.98
CA GLY A 410 3.67 -9.24 7.84
C GLY A 410 4.92 -9.09 7.00
N SER A 411 5.41 -7.87 6.92
CA SER A 411 6.74 -7.57 6.37
C SER A 411 7.42 -6.49 7.20
N ASP A 412 8.75 -6.54 7.27
CA ASP A 412 9.52 -5.39 7.75
C ASP A 412 9.45 -4.30 6.68
N GLU A 413 8.55 -3.32 6.86
CA GLU A 413 8.39 -2.17 5.97
C GLU A 413 9.64 -1.28 5.90
N ALA A 414 10.62 -1.48 6.79
CA ALA A 414 11.94 -0.85 6.75
C ALA A 414 13.11 -1.82 6.79
N SER A 415 13.06 -2.92 6.04
CA SER A 415 14.33 -3.38 5.50
C SER A 415 14.71 -2.40 4.37
N MET A 416 15.80 -1.67 4.54
CA MET A 416 16.60 -1.28 3.38
C MET A 416 16.66 -2.53 2.50
N PRO A 417 16.35 -2.47 1.20
CA PRO A 417 16.30 -3.65 0.36
C PRO A 417 17.53 -4.50 0.65
N VAL A 418 17.34 -5.68 1.25
CA VAL A 418 18.46 -6.57 1.51
C VAL A 418 19.00 -6.95 0.13
N VAL A 419 20.32 -6.90 -0.07
CA VAL A 419 20.95 -7.44 -1.27
C VAL A 419 20.64 -8.93 -1.32
N HIS A 420 19.56 -9.30 -2.00
CA HIS A 420 18.91 -10.56 -1.67
C HIS A 420 19.55 -11.77 -2.35
N THR A 421 20.68 -11.63 -3.05
CA THR A 421 21.49 -12.82 -3.40
C THR A 421 22.85 -12.44 -3.99
N ALA A 422 23.91 -12.92 -3.34
CA ALA A 422 25.14 -13.26 -4.05
C ALA A 422 24.93 -14.60 -4.78
N SER A 423 25.23 -14.65 -6.07
CA SER A 423 25.08 -15.86 -6.89
C SER A 423 26.34 -16.11 -7.70
N THR A 424 26.72 -17.38 -7.85
CA THR A 424 27.79 -17.77 -8.79
C THR A 424 27.31 -17.78 -10.25
N ASN A 425 26.00 -17.75 -10.47
CA ASN A 425 25.37 -17.70 -11.78
C ASN A 425 24.80 -16.31 -12.06
N LYS A 426 24.86 -15.89 -13.32
CA LYS A 426 24.13 -14.72 -13.80
C LYS A 426 22.60 -14.89 -13.63
N PRO A 427 21.83 -13.80 -13.51
CA PRO A 427 20.37 -13.90 -13.45
C PRO A 427 19.82 -14.62 -14.70
N ASN A 428 18.72 -15.34 -14.51
CA ASN A 428 18.04 -16.11 -15.57
C ASN A 428 16.89 -15.34 -16.24
N THR A 429 16.52 -14.19 -15.67
CA THR A 429 15.47 -13.30 -16.16
C THR A 429 16.00 -11.88 -16.15
N ASP A 430 16.50 -11.44 -17.30
CA ASP A 430 17.03 -10.11 -17.56
C ASP A 430 16.41 -9.55 -18.83
N ILE A 431 16.08 -8.26 -18.80
CA ILE A 431 15.61 -7.51 -19.97
C ILE A 431 16.78 -6.89 -20.74
N LEU A 432 17.94 -6.75 -20.07
CA LEU A 432 19.18 -6.26 -20.66
C LEU A 432 20.38 -6.88 -19.95
N GLU A 433 21.29 -7.44 -20.74
CA GLU A 433 22.61 -7.90 -20.32
C GLU A 433 23.67 -6.97 -20.94
N SER A 434 24.53 -6.37 -20.11
CA SER A 434 25.72 -5.70 -20.64
C SER A 434 26.81 -6.74 -20.85
N PHE A 435 26.87 -7.40 -22.01
CA PHE A 435 28.00 -8.28 -22.34
C PHE A 435 28.79 -7.83 -23.56
N GLU A 436 30.06 -8.22 -23.52
CA GLU A 436 31.06 -7.97 -24.54
C GLU A 436 30.55 -8.34 -25.93
N VAL A 437 30.95 -7.53 -26.90
CA VAL A 437 30.79 -7.72 -28.34
C VAL A 437 31.26 -9.13 -28.76
N SER A 438 30.41 -10.14 -28.60
CA SER A 438 30.36 -11.27 -29.51
C SER A 438 29.52 -10.81 -30.71
N SER A 439 30.00 -11.11 -31.90
CA SER A 439 29.75 -10.41 -33.17
C SER A 439 28.30 -10.31 -33.67
N ASP A 440 27.30 -10.75 -32.92
CA ASP A 440 25.95 -11.03 -33.45
C ASP A 440 24.84 -10.10 -32.93
N LEU A 441 25.18 -9.03 -32.18
CA LEU A 441 24.23 -7.97 -31.78
C LEU A 441 24.65 -6.60 -32.35
N ALA A 442 24.58 -6.46 -33.67
CA ALA A 442 25.04 -5.27 -34.40
C ALA A 442 24.12 -4.03 -34.34
N GLY A 443 23.16 -3.96 -33.41
CA GLY A 443 22.15 -2.89 -33.35
C GLY A 443 22.38 -1.78 -32.31
N TRP A 444 23.26 -2.00 -31.33
CA TRP A 444 23.33 -1.16 -30.12
C TRP A 444 24.63 -0.36 -30.14
N GLY A 445 24.60 0.85 -30.70
CA GLY A 445 25.79 1.68 -30.89
C GLY A 445 25.70 3.02 -30.17
N PRO A 446 26.62 3.35 -29.24
CA PRO A 446 26.79 4.72 -28.80
C PRO A 446 27.89 5.44 -29.61
N THR A 447 27.58 6.66 -30.06
CA THR A 447 28.58 7.66 -30.42
C THR A 447 29.16 8.22 -29.12
N ARG A 448 30.47 8.05 -28.87
CA ARG A 448 31.16 8.31 -27.59
C ARG A 448 31.88 9.68 -27.56
N LEU A 449 31.88 10.39 -26.42
CA LEU A 449 32.63 11.65 -26.17
C LEU A 449 33.55 11.49 -24.93
N GLU A 450 34.55 12.36 -24.70
CA GLU A 450 35.60 12.19 -23.64
C GLU A 450 35.18 12.65 -22.21
N GLU A 451 35.86 12.16 -21.15
CA GLU A 451 35.67 12.59 -19.75
C GLU A 451 36.29 13.96 -19.41
N PRO A 452 35.66 14.75 -18.54
CA PRO A 452 36.36 15.74 -17.74
C PRO A 452 37.12 15.07 -16.57
N THR A 453 38.37 15.46 -16.36
CA THR A 453 39.20 15.00 -15.24
C THR A 453 38.61 15.51 -13.92
N LEU A 454 38.04 14.62 -13.09
CA LEU A 454 37.60 14.97 -11.73
C LEU A 454 38.85 15.19 -10.86
N THR A 455 39.06 16.43 -10.39
CA THR A 455 40.27 16.87 -9.67
C THR A 455 40.19 16.74 -8.15
N ASN A 456 39.12 16.16 -7.58
CA ASN A 456 38.93 16.07 -6.13
C ASN A 456 38.85 14.61 -5.66
N ALA A 457 39.66 14.27 -4.65
CA ALA A 457 40.10 12.91 -4.31
C ALA A 457 39.15 12.04 -3.47
N ASN A 458 37.91 12.47 -3.15
CA ASN A 458 37.13 11.83 -2.09
C ASN A 458 35.72 11.43 -2.55
N ASN A 459 35.57 10.18 -2.97
CA ASN A 459 34.35 9.48 -3.43
C ASN A 459 34.33 9.27 -4.95
N ARG A 460 34.18 8.01 -5.37
CA ARG A 460 34.01 7.64 -6.77
C ARG A 460 32.55 7.23 -6.99
N VAL A 461 31.80 8.06 -7.70
CA VAL A 461 30.55 7.60 -8.30
C VAL A 461 30.93 6.85 -9.56
N ILE A 462 30.50 5.59 -9.68
CA ILE A 462 30.70 4.80 -10.89
C ILE A 462 29.34 4.64 -11.53
N GLY A 463 29.22 4.93 -12.82
CA GLY A 463 27.98 4.72 -13.52
C GLY A 463 28.18 4.30 -14.95
N GLN A 464 27.14 3.77 -15.56
CA GLN A 464 27.13 3.42 -16.97
C GLN A 464 25.77 3.77 -17.57
N THR A 465 25.79 4.25 -18.81
CA THR A 465 24.57 4.43 -19.58
C THR A 465 24.19 3.16 -20.33
N PHE A 466 22.89 2.96 -20.45
CA PHE A 466 22.28 1.87 -21.19
C PHE A 466 21.05 2.40 -21.93
N THR A 467 20.70 1.77 -23.04
CA THR A 467 19.49 2.10 -23.79
C THR A 467 18.49 0.98 -23.60
N LEU A 468 17.24 1.29 -23.34
CA LEU A 468 16.14 0.33 -23.39
C LEU A 468 15.45 0.50 -24.75
N ASP A 469 15.51 -0.53 -25.57
CA ASP A 469 14.87 -0.57 -26.90
C ASP A 469 13.63 -1.49 -26.84
N HIS A 470 12.59 -1.02 -26.16
CA HIS A 470 11.28 -1.70 -26.12
C HIS A 470 10.15 -0.71 -26.37
N ALA A 471 9.05 -1.22 -26.93
CA ALA A 471 7.76 -0.53 -26.90
C ALA A 471 7.07 -0.76 -25.55
N GLY A 472 6.33 0.24 -25.07
CA GLY A 472 5.57 0.17 -23.82
C GLY A 472 6.31 0.68 -22.59
N GLU A 473 5.73 0.44 -21.41
CA GLU A 473 6.32 0.72 -20.11
C GLU A 473 6.92 -0.57 -19.51
N VAL A 474 8.06 -0.44 -18.87
CA VAL A 474 8.75 -1.48 -18.12
C VAL A 474 8.77 -1.05 -16.66
N THR A 475 8.60 -2.04 -15.78
CA THR A 475 8.90 -1.89 -14.36
C THR A 475 10.29 -2.48 -14.11
N LEU A 476 11.29 -1.65 -13.81
CA LEU A 476 12.63 -2.10 -13.45
C LEU A 476 12.59 -2.65 -12.02
N THR A 477 12.83 -3.94 -11.83
CA THR A 477 12.68 -4.59 -10.52
C THR A 477 14.01 -4.78 -9.81
N ALA A 478 15.11 -4.94 -10.56
CA ALA A 478 16.43 -5.13 -9.98
C ALA A 478 17.58 -4.81 -10.94
N ILE A 479 18.76 -4.54 -10.38
CA ILE A 479 20.02 -4.36 -11.11
C ILE A 479 21.03 -5.34 -10.55
N THR A 480 21.59 -6.20 -11.39
CA THR A 480 22.65 -7.13 -10.97
C THR A 480 24.00 -6.64 -11.46
N VAL A 481 25.03 -6.65 -10.61
CA VAL A 481 26.43 -6.38 -11.01
C VAL A 481 27.30 -7.57 -10.67
N ARG A 482 28.45 -7.70 -11.33
CA ARG A 482 29.43 -8.75 -11.02
C ARG A 482 30.60 -8.23 -10.18
N GLN A 483 31.03 -9.00 -9.18
CA GLN A 483 32.22 -8.72 -8.40
C GLN A 483 33.48 -8.90 -9.21
N HIS A 484 34.50 -8.11 -8.89
CA HIS A 484 35.84 -8.34 -9.39
C HIS A 484 36.33 -9.78 -9.10
N PRO A 485 36.86 -10.50 -10.10
CA PRO A 485 37.22 -11.91 -9.98
C PRO A 485 38.46 -12.19 -9.11
N GLU A 486 39.22 -11.16 -8.72
CA GLU A 486 40.44 -11.35 -7.93
C GLU A 486 40.27 -11.02 -6.44
N TRP A 487 39.19 -10.36 -6.05
CA TRP A 487 39.00 -9.84 -4.69
C TRP A 487 37.71 -10.32 -4.04
N ASN A 488 37.79 -10.60 -2.74
CA ASN A 488 36.60 -10.80 -1.91
C ASN A 488 36.17 -9.45 -1.34
N GLY A 489 34.87 -9.25 -1.17
CA GLY A 489 34.28 -8.07 -0.56
C GLY A 489 33.89 -8.47 0.84
N ASP A 490 34.62 -8.00 1.86
CA ASP A 490 34.37 -8.37 3.25
C ASP A 490 33.97 -7.14 4.05
N PHE A 491 32.66 -6.94 4.17
CA PHE A 491 32.05 -5.83 4.87
C PHE A 491 31.72 -6.16 6.34
N ARG A 492 32.08 -7.36 6.82
CA ARG A 492 31.81 -7.85 8.18
C ARG A 492 32.76 -7.22 9.21
N ASP A 493 32.65 -5.92 9.42
CA ASP A 493 33.31 -5.23 10.52
C ASP A 493 32.31 -4.49 11.40
N ALA A 494 32.82 -3.67 12.32
CA ALA A 494 31.99 -2.95 13.28
C ALA A 494 31.39 -1.66 12.71
N ASN A 495 31.73 -1.29 11.46
CA ASN A 495 31.31 -0.06 10.85
C ASN A 495 30.05 -0.26 10.00
N THR A 496 29.28 0.82 9.86
CA THR A 496 28.15 0.85 8.94
C THR A 496 28.66 0.99 7.50
N HIS A 497 28.26 0.09 6.62
CA HIS A 497 28.61 0.09 5.19
C HIS A 497 27.34 0.34 4.39
N THR A 498 27.19 1.54 3.84
CA THR A 498 26.00 1.91 3.05
C THR A 498 26.35 1.96 1.57
N PHE A 499 25.54 1.33 0.75
CA PHE A 499 25.64 1.36 -0.70
C PHE A 499 24.41 2.01 -1.30
N LEU A 500 24.60 2.95 -2.23
CA LEU A 500 23.54 3.68 -2.91
C LEU A 500 23.56 3.32 -4.39
N VAL A 501 22.39 3.00 -4.93
CA VAL A 501 22.16 2.79 -6.37
C VAL A 501 21.16 3.84 -6.84
N ALA A 502 21.50 4.61 -7.86
CA ALA A 502 20.56 5.52 -8.51
C ALA A 502 20.35 5.12 -9.96
N VAL A 503 19.14 5.38 -10.45
CA VAL A 503 18.78 5.24 -11.86
C VAL A 503 18.24 6.59 -12.33
N SER A 504 18.72 7.09 -13.46
CA SER A 504 18.29 8.34 -14.07
C SER A 504 18.05 8.16 -15.57
N ALA A 505 17.08 8.88 -16.14
CA ALA A 505 16.88 8.96 -17.57
C ALA A 505 17.76 10.07 -18.17
N ASP A 506 18.24 9.86 -19.39
CA ASP A 506 18.89 10.86 -20.24
C ASP A 506 17.82 11.49 -21.15
N THR A 507 17.29 12.64 -20.73
CA THR A 507 16.16 13.30 -21.41
C THR A 507 16.59 14.27 -22.51
N ASP A 508 17.88 14.63 -22.58
CA ASP A 508 18.42 15.57 -23.57
C ASP A 508 19.30 14.89 -24.65
N GLY A 509 19.57 13.58 -24.50
CA GLY A 509 20.31 12.75 -25.46
C GLY A 509 21.81 12.99 -25.44
N ASN A 510 22.35 13.59 -24.37
CA ASN A 510 23.77 13.89 -24.25
C ASN A 510 24.61 12.69 -23.75
N GLY A 511 23.96 11.56 -23.44
CA GLY A 511 24.57 10.36 -22.89
C GLY A 511 24.76 10.41 -21.37
N LYS A 512 24.03 11.29 -20.65
CA LYS A 512 24.07 11.42 -19.19
C LYS A 512 22.66 11.49 -18.63
N GLY A 513 22.44 10.83 -17.52
CA GLY A 513 21.18 10.88 -16.81
C GLY A 513 21.00 12.25 -16.14
N ASP A 514 19.95 12.97 -16.53
CA ASP A 514 19.60 14.30 -16.06
C ASP A 514 18.23 14.34 -15.35
N ALA A 515 17.47 13.24 -15.41
CA ALA A 515 16.19 13.06 -14.72
C ALA A 515 16.24 11.83 -13.78
N PRO A 516 16.43 12.00 -12.46
CA PRO A 516 16.46 10.86 -11.53
C PRO A 516 15.12 10.15 -11.48
N LEU A 517 15.14 8.83 -11.62
CA LEU A 517 13.98 7.95 -11.50
C LEU A 517 13.86 7.33 -10.11
N GLY A 518 15.00 7.02 -9.48
CA GLY A 518 15.03 6.43 -8.15
C GLY A 518 16.43 6.43 -7.54
N THR A 519 16.48 6.39 -6.22
CA THR A 519 17.71 6.19 -5.44
C THR A 519 17.41 5.22 -4.31
N PHE A 520 18.22 4.18 -4.22
CA PHE A 520 18.01 3.02 -3.36
C PHE A 520 19.22 2.86 -2.48
N GLU A 521 19.01 2.72 -1.18
CA GLU A 521 20.06 2.55 -0.19
C GLU A 521 20.04 1.13 0.35
N TYR A 522 21.21 0.53 0.49
CA TYR A 522 21.43 -0.85 0.91
C TYR A 522 22.45 -0.88 2.05
N ASP A 523 22.18 -1.66 3.09
CA ASP A 523 23.12 -1.94 4.17
C ASP A 523 23.96 -3.18 3.83
N PHE A 524 25.28 -3.03 3.91
CA PHE A 524 26.27 -4.05 3.60
C PHE A 524 27.04 -4.51 4.86
N THR A 525 26.76 -4.00 6.07
CA THR A 525 27.58 -4.19 7.30
C THR A 525 27.83 -5.63 7.73
N SER A 526 27.07 -6.60 7.23
CA SER A 526 27.24 -8.02 7.51
C SER A 526 27.64 -8.86 6.31
N GLU A 527 27.86 -8.24 5.15
CA GLU A 527 27.93 -8.98 3.90
C GLU A 527 29.35 -9.45 3.56
N TYR A 528 29.41 -10.63 2.96
CA TYR A 528 30.64 -11.21 2.43
C TYR A 528 30.40 -11.76 1.04
N PHE A 529 31.23 -11.34 0.10
CA PHE A 529 31.10 -11.65 -1.30
C PHE A 529 32.35 -12.34 -1.84
N ASN A 530 32.16 -13.50 -2.49
CA ASN A 530 33.23 -14.26 -3.11
C ASN A 530 33.53 -13.74 -4.52
N GLN A 531 34.82 -13.71 -4.85
CA GLN A 531 35.35 -13.46 -6.18
C GLN A 531 34.45 -13.93 -7.35
N GLY A 532 34.04 -12.98 -8.19
CA GLY A 532 33.29 -13.23 -9.41
C GLY A 532 31.80 -13.54 -9.22
N GLU A 533 31.26 -13.45 -8.00
CA GLU A 533 29.81 -13.53 -7.74
C GLU A 533 29.05 -12.35 -8.33
N TYR A 534 27.77 -12.56 -8.59
CA TYR A 534 26.81 -11.56 -9.01
C TYR A 534 25.99 -11.09 -7.81
N PHE A 535 25.81 -9.78 -7.64
CA PHE A 535 24.97 -9.16 -6.59
C PHE A 535 23.81 -8.43 -7.20
N THR A 536 22.63 -8.71 -6.68
CA THR A 536 21.39 -8.12 -7.17
C THR A 536 20.86 -7.08 -6.20
N PHE A 537 20.71 -5.86 -6.71
CA PHE A 537 20.12 -4.70 -6.05
C PHE A 537 18.63 -4.64 -6.41
N HIS A 538 17.76 -5.03 -5.48
CA HIS A 538 16.32 -4.95 -5.67
C HIS A 538 15.82 -3.52 -5.51
N LEU A 539 15.07 -3.01 -6.49
CA LEU A 539 14.62 -1.62 -6.55
C LEU A 539 13.29 -1.39 -5.78
N GLY A 540 13.09 -2.08 -4.65
CA GLY A 540 11.84 -2.03 -3.88
C GLY A 540 10.63 -2.56 -4.66
N GLU A 541 9.57 -1.74 -4.77
CA GLU A 541 8.41 -2.01 -5.64
C GLU A 541 8.75 -1.97 -7.14
N GLY A 542 9.96 -1.54 -7.48
CA GLY A 542 10.44 -1.32 -8.84
C GLY A 542 10.26 0.12 -9.30
N ILE A 543 10.95 0.48 -10.38
CA ILE A 543 10.75 1.77 -11.07
C ILE A 543 9.78 1.50 -12.21
N SER A 544 8.51 1.90 -12.04
CA SER A 544 7.47 1.79 -13.07
C SER A 544 7.52 2.93 -14.08
N GLY A 545 6.83 2.77 -15.20
CA GLY A 545 6.72 3.81 -16.24
C GLY A 545 8.01 4.05 -17.03
N VAL A 546 8.96 3.12 -16.98
CA VAL A 546 10.22 3.25 -17.73
C VAL A 546 9.94 2.88 -19.19
N THR A 547 10.04 3.85 -20.10
CA THR A 547 9.78 3.64 -21.52
C THR A 547 11.07 3.36 -22.30
N GLY A 548 10.99 3.08 -23.60
CA GLY A 548 12.18 3.08 -24.45
C GLY A 548 12.95 4.41 -24.37
N GLY A 549 14.28 4.36 -24.21
CA GLY A 549 15.12 5.54 -23.96
C GLY A 549 16.53 5.22 -23.46
N THR A 550 17.36 6.25 -23.26
CA THR A 550 18.69 6.12 -22.65
C THR A 550 18.60 6.42 -21.16
N TYR A 551 19.25 5.59 -20.36
CA TYR A 551 19.26 5.64 -18.91
C TYR A 551 20.69 5.54 -18.40
N GLN A 552 20.89 5.95 -17.15
CA GLN A 552 22.14 5.85 -16.44
C GLN A 552 21.91 5.16 -15.09
N ILE A 553 22.83 4.28 -14.73
CA ILE A 553 22.91 3.73 -13.36
C ILE A 553 24.11 4.35 -12.70
N GLU A 554 23.98 4.77 -11.45
CA GLU A 554 25.06 5.28 -10.62
C GLU A 554 25.16 4.47 -9.34
N TYR A 555 26.38 4.13 -8.97
CA TYR A 555 26.73 3.44 -7.73
C TYR A 555 27.55 4.39 -6.87
N TYR A 556 27.13 4.53 -5.62
CA TYR A 556 27.87 5.25 -4.60
C TYR A 556 28.08 4.34 -3.40
N TRP A 557 29.30 4.35 -2.86
CA TRP A 557 29.64 3.60 -1.66
C TRP A 557 30.23 4.55 -0.63
N GLY A 558 29.63 4.54 0.56
CA GLY A 558 30.15 5.27 1.72
C GLY A 558 30.84 4.30 2.67
N GLU A 559 32.14 4.46 2.86
CA GLU A 559 32.92 3.75 3.90
C GLU A 559 33.45 4.75 4.93
N VAL A 560 33.43 4.37 6.21
CA VAL A 560 34.03 5.12 7.33
C VAL A 560 35.45 4.63 7.66
N ASP A 561 35.85 3.44 7.20
CA ASP A 561 37.14 2.82 7.49
C ASP A 561 38.20 3.07 6.40
N PRO A 562 39.33 3.75 6.69
CA PRO A 562 40.42 3.95 5.73
C PRO A 562 41.26 2.70 5.44
N ASP A 563 41.08 1.59 6.16
CA ASP A 563 41.95 0.41 6.09
C ASP A 563 41.38 -0.77 5.24
N ARG A 564 40.15 -0.68 4.72
CA ARG A 564 39.48 -1.76 3.94
C ARG A 564 38.90 -1.35 2.57
N ASN A 565 39.61 -0.47 1.87
CA ASN A 565 39.20 0.27 0.68
C ASN A 565 38.82 -0.49 -0.62
N ASN A 566 38.59 -1.80 -0.61
CA ASN A 566 38.56 -2.61 -1.85
C ASN A 566 37.21 -3.30 -2.11
N PHE A 567 36.19 -2.52 -2.48
CA PHE A 567 35.03 -3.04 -3.19
C PHE A 567 35.23 -2.88 -4.71
N GLY A 568 35.49 -4.01 -5.39
CA GLY A 568 35.71 -4.03 -6.84
C GLY A 568 34.50 -4.57 -7.59
N LEU A 569 33.98 -3.79 -8.54
CA LEU A 569 33.05 -4.26 -9.57
C LEU A 569 33.81 -4.71 -10.82
N GLU A 570 33.40 -5.81 -11.43
CA GLU A 570 34.02 -6.32 -12.66
C GLU A 570 33.69 -5.44 -13.87
N ARG A 571 34.68 -5.28 -14.75
CA ARG A 571 34.57 -4.56 -16.02
C ARG A 571 34.97 -5.48 -17.18
N SER A 572 34.39 -5.24 -18.36
CA SER A 572 34.70 -5.95 -19.60
C SER A 572 36.20 -5.89 -19.94
N LYS A 573 36.74 -7.02 -20.40
CA LYS A 573 38.14 -7.34 -20.71
C LYS A 573 38.53 -7.03 -22.16
N ALA A 574 37.83 -6.16 -22.88
CA ALA A 574 38.08 -5.93 -24.30
C ALA A 574 39.53 -5.46 -24.59
N ASN A 575 40.39 -6.40 -25.02
CA ASN A 575 41.67 -6.34 -25.77
C ASN A 575 42.70 -5.21 -25.52
N ASN A 576 42.55 -4.40 -24.49
CA ASN A 576 43.24 -3.11 -24.40
C ASN A 576 44.25 -3.06 -23.23
N ASN A 577 45.19 -4.01 -23.13
CA ASN A 577 46.33 -3.98 -22.18
C ASN A 577 46.02 -3.69 -20.69
N TYR A 578 44.77 -3.65 -20.26
CA TYR A 578 44.40 -3.72 -18.86
C TYR A 578 44.54 -5.18 -18.45
N VAL A 579 45.63 -5.45 -17.72
CA VAL A 579 45.81 -6.68 -16.96
C VAL A 579 44.69 -6.67 -15.92
N ASP A 580 43.77 -7.64 -15.99
CA ASP A 580 42.66 -7.93 -15.06
C ASP A 580 42.21 -6.74 -14.18
N GLY A 581 41.19 -6.00 -14.63
CA GLY A 581 40.39 -5.03 -13.85
C GLY A 581 41.18 -4.00 -13.00
N ALA A 582 41.14 -2.73 -13.39
CA ALA A 582 41.75 -1.69 -12.56
C ALA A 582 41.04 -1.58 -11.19
N GLU A 583 41.80 -1.84 -10.13
CA GLU A 583 41.53 -1.56 -8.71
C GLU A 583 40.91 -0.17 -8.50
N TYR A 584 39.70 -0.13 -7.93
CA TYR A 584 39.12 1.09 -7.38
C TYR A 584 39.55 1.21 -5.92
N SER A 585 40.67 1.89 -5.65
CA SER A 585 41.00 2.24 -4.26
C SER A 585 40.15 3.43 -3.82
N ALA A 586 39.31 3.22 -2.81
CA ALA A 586 38.62 4.31 -2.12
C ALA A 586 39.60 5.12 -1.25
N GLN A 587 39.32 6.40 -1.06
CA GLN A 587 39.87 7.20 0.05
C GLN A 587 38.70 7.64 0.94
N ALA A 588 38.86 7.45 2.25
CA ALA A 588 37.84 7.68 3.27
C ALA A 588 37.15 9.05 3.21
N TYR A 589 35.84 9.07 3.49
CA TYR A 589 34.99 10.25 3.52
C TYR A 589 34.59 10.65 4.95
N ASN A 590 34.34 11.96 5.16
CA ASN A 590 33.98 12.52 6.47
C ASN A 590 32.98 13.68 6.33
N GLY A 591 31.86 13.48 5.60
CA GLY A 591 30.85 14.52 5.35
C GLY A 591 29.48 13.96 4.92
N ALA A 592 28.49 14.82 4.64
CA ALA A 592 27.16 14.45 4.16
C ALA A 592 27.08 14.53 2.61
N VAL A 593 26.38 13.58 1.99
CA VAL A 593 26.27 13.40 0.52
C VAL A 593 25.37 14.47 -0.12
N ASN A 594 25.87 15.70 -0.26
CA ASN A 594 25.20 16.72 -1.08
C ASN A 594 25.54 16.46 -2.57
N GLY A 595 24.60 15.90 -3.33
CA GLY A 595 24.68 15.83 -4.79
C GLY A 595 24.73 14.44 -5.43
N PHE A 596 24.16 13.41 -4.79
CA PHE A 596 23.86 12.13 -5.43
C PHE A 596 22.35 12.03 -5.74
N PRO A 597 21.93 11.57 -6.94
CA PRO A 597 22.76 11.26 -8.10
C PRO A 597 23.49 12.50 -8.63
N SER A 598 24.68 12.30 -9.21
CA SER A 598 25.48 13.43 -9.69
C SER A 598 25.10 13.74 -11.13
N LEU A 599 24.51 14.91 -11.38
CA LEU A 599 24.02 15.33 -12.69
C LEU A 599 25.11 15.48 -13.79
N GLU A 600 26.37 15.08 -13.54
CA GLU A 600 27.49 15.30 -14.46
C GLU A 600 28.58 14.19 -14.39
N ILE A 601 28.25 12.89 -14.28
CA ILE A 601 29.30 11.86 -14.43
C ILE A 601 29.90 11.93 -15.84
N GLY A 602 31.23 11.90 -15.89
CA GLY A 602 32.01 11.88 -17.12
C GLY A 602 31.92 10.53 -17.86
N ASN A 603 32.16 10.57 -19.17
CA ASN A 603 32.16 9.41 -20.06
C ASN A 603 33.24 8.36 -19.75
N LEU A 604 32.92 7.27 -19.04
CA LEU A 604 33.89 6.19 -18.82
C LEU A 604 34.59 5.79 -20.13
N ASN A 605 35.92 5.75 -20.06
CA ASN A 605 36.78 5.32 -21.15
C ASN A 605 36.29 3.98 -21.75
N ALA A 606 36.15 3.97 -23.07
CA ALA A 606 35.65 2.90 -23.97
C ALA A 606 36.15 1.45 -23.75
N ALA A 607 37.08 1.24 -22.82
CA ALA A 607 37.78 -0.01 -22.56
C ALA A 607 37.38 -0.65 -21.22
N SER A 608 36.32 -0.16 -20.55
CA SER A 608 36.10 -0.44 -19.13
C SER A 608 34.61 -0.34 -18.74
N ASP A 609 33.73 -0.94 -19.53
CA ASP A 609 32.28 -1.05 -19.25
C ASP A 609 32.04 -1.99 -18.07
N LEU A 610 31.07 -1.71 -17.20
CA LEU A 610 30.68 -2.61 -16.11
C LEU A 610 30.01 -3.87 -16.68
N THR A 611 30.13 -4.99 -15.96
CA THR A 611 29.28 -6.16 -16.20
C THR A 611 28.05 -6.08 -15.29
N PHE A 612 26.90 -5.72 -15.86
CA PHE A 612 25.62 -5.61 -15.18
C PHE A 612 24.45 -6.19 -15.99
N PHE A 613 23.35 -6.42 -15.28
CA PHE A 613 22.08 -6.90 -15.82
C PHE A 613 20.97 -6.03 -15.29
N ILE A 614 19.99 -5.75 -16.14
CA ILE A 614 18.75 -5.10 -15.76
C ILE A 614 17.67 -6.16 -15.77
N GLN A 615 17.00 -6.27 -14.64
CA GLN A 615 15.85 -7.14 -14.47
C GLN A 615 14.61 -6.25 -14.40
N GLY A 616 13.57 -6.66 -15.10
CA GLY A 616 12.32 -5.94 -15.10
C GLY A 616 11.20 -6.79 -15.64
N ILE A 617 9.98 -6.31 -15.41
CA ILE A 617 8.76 -6.84 -15.98
C ILE A 617 8.41 -5.88 -17.11
N VAL A 618 8.39 -6.39 -18.34
CA VAL A 618 7.75 -5.67 -19.44
C VAL A 618 6.26 -5.78 -19.17
N GLU A 619 5.62 -4.66 -18.83
CA GLU A 619 4.17 -4.63 -18.69
C GLU A 619 3.59 -4.83 -20.08
N VAL A 620 3.22 -6.08 -20.39
CA VAL A 620 2.51 -6.38 -21.62
C VAL A 620 1.15 -5.75 -21.46
N SER A 621 0.90 -4.69 -22.22
CA SER A 621 -0.41 -4.05 -22.24
C SER A 621 -1.51 -5.09 -22.34
N ALA A 622 -2.56 -4.92 -21.55
CA ALA A 622 -3.73 -5.79 -21.63
C ALA A 622 -4.41 -5.72 -23.01
N ASP A 623 -4.20 -4.63 -23.76
CA ASP A 623 -4.64 -4.51 -25.15
C ASP A 623 -3.58 -3.79 -26.01
N PRO A 624 -2.55 -4.50 -26.49
CA PRO A 624 -1.45 -3.92 -27.27
C PRO A 624 -1.91 -3.22 -28.57
N TYR A 625 -3.08 -3.60 -29.11
CA TYR A 625 -3.69 -2.93 -30.26
C TYR A 625 -4.24 -1.55 -29.89
N ALA A 626 -4.90 -1.43 -28.73
CA ALA A 626 -5.44 -0.14 -28.28
C ALA A 626 -4.34 0.89 -28.03
N ASP A 627 -3.20 0.45 -27.48
CA ASP A 627 -2.04 1.31 -27.27
C ASP A 627 -1.40 1.76 -28.57
N TRP A 628 -1.26 0.85 -29.55
CA TRP A 628 -0.82 1.21 -30.89
C TRP A 628 -1.75 2.25 -31.53
N ALA A 629 -3.06 2.03 -31.47
CA ALA A 629 -4.04 2.99 -32.00
C ALA A 629 -3.95 4.34 -31.28
N GLY A 630 -3.75 4.36 -29.97
CA GLY A 630 -3.54 5.56 -29.17
C GLY A 630 -2.29 6.37 -29.55
N GLY A 631 -1.31 5.72 -30.18
CA GLY A 631 -0.07 6.32 -30.66
C GLY A 631 -0.22 7.27 -31.86
N TYR A 632 -1.36 7.27 -32.55
CA TYR A 632 -1.60 8.10 -33.75
C TYR A 632 -2.52 9.28 -33.45
N PRO A 633 -2.00 10.52 -33.31
CA PRO A 633 -2.82 11.69 -33.00
C PRO A 633 -3.86 11.97 -34.10
N GLY A 634 -5.15 11.87 -33.75
CA GLY A 634 -6.26 12.13 -34.67
C GLY A 634 -6.84 10.88 -35.34
N PHE A 635 -6.29 9.69 -35.05
CA PHE A 635 -6.88 8.42 -35.43
C PHE A 635 -8.15 8.17 -34.61
N THR A 636 -9.31 8.27 -35.25
CA THR A 636 -10.63 8.27 -34.57
C THR A 636 -11.49 7.05 -34.88
N ASP A 637 -11.27 6.39 -36.00
CA ASP A 637 -11.93 5.16 -36.38
C ASP A 637 -10.98 3.98 -36.12
N THR A 638 -10.93 3.55 -34.86
CA THR A 638 -10.00 2.54 -34.36
C THR A 638 -10.55 1.11 -34.43
N ASP A 639 -11.68 0.89 -35.09
CA ASP A 639 -12.25 -0.45 -35.29
C ASP A 639 -11.27 -1.31 -36.10
N GLN A 640 -10.97 -2.52 -35.65
CA GLN A 640 -9.99 -3.43 -36.26
C GLN A 640 -10.30 -3.75 -37.73
N GLU A 641 -11.57 -3.70 -38.12
CA GLU A 641 -12.04 -4.00 -39.48
C GLU A 641 -12.22 -2.76 -40.37
N SER A 642 -12.01 -1.56 -39.82
CA SER A 642 -12.04 -0.31 -40.58
C SER A 642 -10.75 -0.10 -41.38
N ASP A 643 -10.87 0.61 -42.51
CA ASP A 643 -9.79 1.11 -43.37
C ASP A 643 -10.05 2.62 -43.60
N PRO A 644 -9.72 3.49 -42.62
CA PRO A 644 -10.05 4.91 -42.68
C PRO A 644 -9.36 5.69 -43.81
N GLU A 645 -8.18 5.24 -44.23
CA GLU A 645 -7.31 5.81 -45.25
C GLU A 645 -7.62 5.31 -46.68
N GLY A 646 -8.37 4.21 -46.79
CA GLY A 646 -8.88 3.64 -48.03
C GLY A 646 -7.82 2.98 -48.91
N ASP A 647 -6.80 2.37 -48.31
CA ASP A 647 -5.69 1.74 -49.05
C ASP A 647 -5.80 0.20 -49.18
N GLY A 648 -6.86 -0.34 -48.56
CA GLY A 648 -7.23 -1.74 -48.60
C GLY A 648 -6.49 -2.62 -47.58
N LEU A 649 -5.89 -2.03 -46.54
CA LEU A 649 -5.55 -2.71 -45.31
C LEU A 649 -6.51 -2.22 -44.22
N ASN A 650 -7.01 -3.13 -43.39
CA ASN A 650 -7.78 -2.73 -42.22
C ASN A 650 -6.82 -2.46 -41.06
N ASN A 651 -7.30 -1.79 -40.02
CA ASN A 651 -6.47 -1.41 -38.88
C ASN A 651 -5.78 -2.61 -38.18
N LEU A 652 -6.39 -3.80 -38.19
CA LEU A 652 -5.73 -5.02 -37.68
C LEU A 652 -4.52 -5.42 -38.54
N MET A 653 -4.63 -5.34 -39.87
CA MET A 653 -3.51 -5.61 -40.77
C MET A 653 -2.42 -4.54 -40.66
N GLU A 654 -2.79 -3.26 -40.55
CA GLU A 654 -1.87 -2.15 -40.27
C GLU A 654 -1.07 -2.43 -38.99
N TYR A 655 -1.75 -2.75 -37.90
CA TYR A 655 -1.16 -3.10 -36.61
C TYR A 655 -0.19 -4.29 -36.68
N ALA A 656 -0.58 -5.35 -37.40
CA ALA A 656 0.18 -6.59 -37.46
C ALA A 656 1.40 -6.51 -38.39
N LEU A 657 1.34 -5.66 -39.43
CA LEU A 657 2.36 -5.56 -40.47
C LEU A 657 3.24 -4.31 -40.39
N ASN A 658 3.09 -3.49 -39.33
CA ASN A 658 3.80 -2.23 -39.12
C ASN A 658 3.45 -1.13 -40.14
N GLY A 659 2.16 -0.90 -40.37
CA GLY A 659 1.66 0.21 -41.18
C GLY A 659 1.16 1.41 -40.36
N ASP A 660 0.73 2.46 -41.06
CA ASP A 660 0.22 3.71 -40.48
C ASP A 660 -1.26 3.92 -40.88
N PRO A 661 -2.23 3.80 -39.93
CA PRO A 661 -3.66 3.88 -40.20
C PRO A 661 -4.15 5.31 -40.54
N MET A 662 -3.21 6.24 -40.75
CA MET A 662 -3.47 7.61 -41.18
C MET A 662 -2.87 7.90 -42.56
N ILE A 663 -2.12 6.97 -43.16
CA ILE A 663 -1.40 7.15 -44.43
C ILE A 663 -1.68 5.97 -45.35
N ASN A 664 -2.01 6.26 -46.62
CA ASN A 664 -2.10 5.24 -47.65
C ASN A 664 -0.71 4.69 -48.00
N ASP A 665 -0.26 3.68 -47.27
CA ASP A 665 1.08 3.10 -47.32
C ASP A 665 1.09 1.58 -47.56
N ALA A 666 -0.07 0.97 -47.84
CA ALA A 666 -0.20 -0.45 -48.17
C ALA A 666 0.75 -0.94 -49.27
N GLY A 667 1.21 -0.06 -50.16
CA GLY A 667 2.23 -0.40 -51.17
C GLY A 667 3.59 -0.81 -50.59
N SER A 668 3.95 -0.32 -49.40
CA SER A 668 5.14 -0.69 -48.63
C SER A 668 4.88 -1.73 -47.55
N VAL A 669 3.65 -1.81 -47.01
CA VAL A 669 3.30 -2.68 -45.88
C VAL A 669 2.83 -4.07 -46.31
N LYS A 670 2.14 -4.19 -47.46
CA LYS A 670 1.62 -5.47 -47.96
C LYS A 670 2.73 -6.51 -48.17
N PRO A 671 2.43 -7.82 -48.00
CA PRO A 671 3.39 -8.88 -48.28
C PRO A 671 4.02 -8.76 -49.67
N GLY A 672 5.35 -8.83 -49.70
CA GLY A 672 6.15 -8.87 -50.92
C GLY A 672 6.17 -10.27 -51.53
N THR A 673 6.15 -10.34 -52.86
CA THR A 673 6.23 -11.62 -53.58
C THR A 673 7.32 -11.59 -54.63
N SER A 674 8.03 -12.71 -54.80
CA SER A 674 9.03 -12.87 -55.86
C SER A 674 9.13 -14.34 -56.31
N THR A 675 10.00 -14.62 -57.28
CA THR A 675 10.27 -15.99 -57.73
C THR A 675 11.76 -16.26 -57.69
N ASP A 676 12.16 -17.43 -57.17
CA ASP A 676 13.54 -17.92 -57.20
C ASP A 676 13.57 -19.34 -57.78
N GLY A 677 13.94 -19.45 -59.06
CA GLY A 677 13.90 -20.72 -59.79
C GLY A 677 12.49 -21.31 -59.87
N SER A 678 12.28 -22.48 -59.25
CA SER A 678 10.98 -23.16 -59.18
C SER A 678 10.14 -22.74 -57.97
N TRP A 679 10.59 -21.76 -57.17
CA TRP A 679 9.90 -21.34 -55.95
C TRP A 679 9.20 -20.00 -56.14
N PHE A 680 7.96 -19.90 -55.65
CA PHE A 680 7.29 -18.65 -55.35
C PHE A 680 7.62 -18.26 -53.92
N ILE A 681 8.15 -17.07 -53.72
CA ILE A 681 8.58 -16.54 -52.42
C ILE A 681 7.55 -15.52 -51.93
N HIS A 682 7.10 -15.66 -50.69
CA HIS A 682 6.21 -14.75 -49.99
C HIS A 682 6.93 -14.20 -48.75
N VAL A 683 7.07 -12.89 -48.66
CA VAL A 683 7.73 -12.21 -47.54
C VAL A 683 6.75 -11.25 -46.89
N HIS A 684 6.56 -11.33 -45.57
CA HIS A 684 5.73 -10.40 -44.83
C HIS A 684 6.40 -9.97 -43.53
N THR A 685 5.91 -8.90 -42.94
CA THR A 685 6.29 -8.44 -41.60
C THR A 685 5.39 -9.11 -40.57
N GLU A 686 5.90 -9.47 -39.40
CA GLU A 686 5.12 -9.96 -38.27
C GLU A 686 5.45 -9.16 -37.03
N ARG A 687 4.43 -8.69 -36.31
CA ARG A 687 4.58 -8.16 -34.95
C ARG A 687 4.95 -9.30 -33.99
N VAL A 688 5.93 -9.06 -33.14
CA VAL A 688 6.34 -9.95 -32.04
C VAL A 688 5.88 -9.38 -30.70
N GLY A 689 5.80 -10.25 -29.67
CA GLY A 689 5.45 -9.83 -28.31
C GLY A 689 3.94 -9.72 -28.03
N ASP A 690 3.07 -9.73 -29.04
CA ASP A 690 1.61 -9.82 -28.85
C ASP A 690 1.11 -11.26 -29.07
N SER A 691 0.89 -11.97 -27.95
CA SER A 691 0.38 -13.35 -27.98
C SER A 691 -1.08 -13.48 -28.45
N SER A 692 -1.83 -12.38 -28.56
CA SER A 692 -3.17 -12.39 -29.13
C SER A 692 -3.14 -12.50 -30.65
N LEU A 693 -2.05 -12.12 -31.32
CA LEU A 693 -1.93 -12.25 -32.77
C LEU A 693 -1.50 -13.66 -33.20
N SER A 694 -2.06 -14.13 -34.31
CA SER A 694 -1.61 -15.32 -35.01
C SER A 694 -1.50 -15.07 -36.51
N TYR A 695 -0.47 -15.66 -37.12
CA TYR A 695 -0.14 -15.50 -38.53
C TYR A 695 -0.14 -16.87 -39.22
N ALA A 696 -0.76 -16.95 -40.39
CA ALA A 696 -0.72 -18.14 -41.23
C ALA A 696 -0.63 -17.76 -42.70
N VAL A 697 0.41 -18.25 -43.38
CA VAL A 697 0.45 -18.22 -44.85
C VAL A 697 -0.27 -19.46 -45.36
N GLU A 698 -1.30 -19.27 -46.16
CA GLU A 698 -2.18 -20.33 -46.63
C GLU A 698 -2.23 -20.39 -48.17
N LEU A 699 -2.39 -21.61 -48.68
CA LEU A 699 -2.57 -21.92 -50.08
C LEU A 699 -3.99 -22.38 -50.35
N ASP A 700 -4.52 -21.98 -51.50
CA ASP A 700 -5.58 -22.71 -52.19
C ASP A 700 -5.00 -23.42 -53.43
N GLN A 701 -4.85 -24.74 -53.30
CA GLN A 701 -4.36 -25.63 -54.35
C GLN A 701 -5.39 -25.88 -55.46
N ASN A 702 -6.65 -25.49 -55.29
CA ASN A 702 -7.71 -25.71 -56.28
C ASN A 702 -7.80 -24.60 -57.33
N ALA A 703 -6.89 -23.61 -57.28
CA ALA A 703 -6.89 -22.47 -58.17
C ALA A 703 -8.23 -21.70 -58.19
N ASN A 704 -8.91 -21.58 -57.04
CA ASN A 704 -10.20 -20.93 -56.97
C ASN A 704 -10.38 -20.09 -55.69
N LEU A 705 -10.24 -18.77 -55.81
CA LEU A 705 -10.47 -17.79 -54.73
C LEU A 705 -11.84 -17.89 -54.03
N SER A 706 -12.83 -18.57 -54.62
CA SER A 706 -14.13 -18.82 -53.99
C SER A 706 -14.22 -20.12 -53.20
N SER A 707 -13.16 -20.94 -53.17
CA SER A 707 -13.13 -22.18 -52.41
C SER A 707 -12.82 -21.91 -50.93
N ALA A 708 -13.41 -22.71 -50.03
CA ALA A 708 -13.18 -22.63 -48.59
C ALA A 708 -11.95 -23.45 -48.13
N SER A 709 -11.12 -23.92 -49.07
CA SER A 709 -10.09 -24.93 -48.82
C SER A 709 -8.69 -24.33 -48.63
N TRP A 710 -8.59 -23.23 -47.88
CA TRP A 710 -7.30 -22.64 -47.53
C TRP A 710 -6.60 -23.50 -46.48
N ALA A 711 -5.31 -23.80 -46.70
CA ALA A 711 -4.52 -24.60 -45.78
C ALA A 711 -3.04 -24.20 -45.84
N THR A 712 -2.29 -24.47 -44.78
CA THR A 712 -0.83 -24.23 -44.72
C THR A 712 -0.02 -25.32 -45.42
N ASN A 713 -0.64 -26.42 -45.87
CA ASN A 713 0.03 -27.51 -46.57
C ASN A 713 0.63 -27.03 -47.90
N GLY A 714 1.94 -27.19 -48.06
CA GLY A 714 2.69 -26.77 -49.24
C GLY A 714 3.43 -25.44 -49.06
N ILE A 715 3.28 -24.79 -47.90
CA ILE A 715 4.11 -23.64 -47.51
C ILE A 715 5.33 -24.13 -46.71
N ASP A 716 6.52 -23.77 -47.19
CA ASP A 716 7.78 -24.00 -46.50
C ASP A 716 8.29 -22.67 -45.89
N PRO A 717 8.49 -22.57 -44.56
CA PRO A 717 9.20 -21.45 -43.98
C PRO A 717 10.69 -21.52 -44.37
N VAL A 718 11.26 -20.38 -44.76
CA VAL A 718 12.63 -20.29 -45.30
C VAL A 718 13.57 -19.59 -44.32
N ALA A 719 13.17 -18.40 -43.85
CA ALA A 719 14.01 -17.55 -43.03
C ALA A 719 13.17 -16.53 -42.26
N GLU A 720 13.73 -16.04 -41.16
CA GLU A 720 13.23 -14.88 -40.43
C GLU A 720 14.39 -13.87 -40.30
N SER A 721 14.08 -12.58 -40.30
CA SER A 721 15.06 -11.55 -39.94
C SER A 721 15.27 -11.50 -38.43
N ALA A 722 16.31 -10.80 -37.99
CA ALA A 722 16.36 -10.30 -36.62
C ALA A 722 15.13 -9.41 -36.35
N VAL A 723 14.69 -9.38 -35.10
CA VAL A 723 13.68 -8.43 -34.62
C VAL A 723 14.25 -7.01 -34.67
N SER A 724 13.48 -6.07 -35.20
CA SER A 724 13.79 -4.64 -35.26
C SER A 724 12.58 -3.88 -34.72
N GLY A 725 12.70 -3.28 -33.53
CA GLY A 725 11.55 -2.80 -32.78
C GLY A 725 10.60 -3.97 -32.44
N ASP A 726 9.30 -3.78 -32.66
CA ASP A 726 8.29 -4.82 -32.38
C ASP A 726 8.07 -5.81 -33.53
N TYR A 727 8.93 -5.82 -34.55
CA TYR A 727 8.65 -6.54 -35.80
C TYR A 727 9.82 -7.35 -36.32
N LYS A 728 9.51 -8.42 -37.05
CA LYS A 728 10.47 -9.20 -37.86
C LYS A 728 9.89 -9.43 -39.25
N SER A 729 10.75 -9.75 -40.22
CA SER A 729 10.32 -10.22 -41.53
C SER A 729 10.37 -11.74 -41.60
N VAL A 730 9.34 -12.37 -42.15
CA VAL A 730 9.23 -13.82 -42.33
C VAL A 730 9.14 -14.14 -43.82
N THR A 731 10.03 -15.03 -44.28
CA THR A 731 10.08 -15.52 -45.66
C THR A 731 9.54 -16.94 -45.73
N ASN A 732 8.52 -17.12 -46.55
CA ASN A 732 7.89 -18.40 -46.88
C ASN A 732 8.06 -18.69 -48.38
N ARG A 733 7.94 -19.95 -48.77
CA ARG A 733 7.91 -20.34 -50.18
C ARG A 733 6.91 -21.46 -50.47
N THR A 734 6.48 -21.54 -51.72
CA THR A 734 5.75 -22.69 -52.29
C THR A 734 6.28 -23.02 -53.68
N ASP A 735 6.00 -24.22 -54.17
CA ASP A 735 6.37 -24.65 -55.51
C ASP A 735 5.59 -23.85 -56.58
N ALA A 736 6.28 -23.30 -57.58
CA ALA A 736 5.70 -22.54 -58.68
C ALA A 736 5.42 -23.38 -59.94
N THR A 737 5.57 -24.72 -59.87
CA THR A 737 5.41 -25.64 -61.02
C THR A 737 3.96 -26.09 -61.26
N GLY A 738 3.04 -25.80 -60.34
CA GLY A 738 1.61 -26.06 -60.47
C GLY A 738 0.91 -25.20 -61.55
N ALA A 739 -0.25 -25.65 -62.03
CA ALA A 739 -0.94 -24.95 -63.12
C ALA A 739 -1.45 -23.55 -62.72
N LYS A 740 -1.94 -23.40 -61.47
CA LYS A 740 -2.33 -22.14 -60.78
C LYS A 740 -2.54 -22.42 -59.29
N GLU A 741 -2.07 -21.53 -58.41
CA GLU A 741 -2.32 -21.57 -56.96
C GLU A 741 -2.56 -20.14 -56.46
N PHE A 742 -3.27 -19.99 -55.34
CA PHE A 742 -3.42 -18.71 -54.66
C PHE A 742 -2.79 -18.79 -53.27
N VAL A 743 -2.07 -17.73 -52.90
CA VAL A 743 -1.45 -17.57 -51.58
C VAL A 743 -2.16 -16.42 -50.86
N ARG A 744 -2.40 -16.54 -49.56
CA ARG A 744 -2.78 -15.43 -48.69
C ARG A 744 -2.00 -15.45 -47.39
N LEU A 745 -1.84 -14.28 -46.78
CA LEU A 745 -1.52 -14.15 -45.36
C LEU A 745 -2.83 -13.97 -44.61
N LYS A 746 -3.03 -14.77 -43.57
CA LYS A 746 -4.14 -14.66 -42.62
C LYS A 746 -3.57 -14.17 -41.29
N VAL A 747 -4.10 -13.07 -40.78
CA VAL A 747 -3.81 -12.54 -39.45
C VAL A 747 -5.10 -12.59 -38.64
N GLU A 748 -5.02 -13.11 -37.41
CA GLU A 748 -6.15 -13.16 -36.48
C GLU A 748 -5.72 -12.67 -35.10
N LYS A 749 -6.62 -11.93 -34.44
CA LYS A 749 -6.53 -11.61 -33.01
C LYS A 749 -7.41 -12.61 -32.23
N ASN A 750 -6.82 -13.34 -31.29
CA ASN A 750 -7.42 -14.46 -30.56
C ASN A 750 -8.02 -14.07 -29.21
#